data_AF-A0AA41RWF6-F1
#
_entry.id   AF-A0AA41RWF6-F1
#
_cell.length_a   1.000
_cell.length_b   1.000
_cell.length_c   1.000
_cell.angle_alpha   90.00
_cell.angle_beta   90.00
_cell.angle_gamma   90.00
#
_symmetry.space_group_name_H-M   'P 1'
#
loop_
_entity.id
_entity.type
_entity.pdbx_description
1 polymer ?
#
loop_
_entity_poly.entity_id
_entity_poly.type
_entity_poly.pdbx_seq_one_letter_code
_entity_poly.pdbx_strand_id
1 'polypeptide(L)'
;MGTNPWRGRYVELTEDYSYSGKFAGSHTKEKQLMAFLKIHIGASDIPDICPPDDPLPNFKSPLTKANTFLLLDWIRNLRSGRKLVEGNFLTSIKEGCWLRTCLGDSTSCSNVPPSQSFLLTTSDRSLLQNGSEMVDIPLVDVQFYGSKIIEYKEELKAVGVMCEFREACEYMGKRLMSLAASSNLTKSNVFSILKFIRLLREKIIPLDGFINTIKNGNWLKTRHGDLSPVNSILFDSEWKVASQISNLPLIDSDYYGEEISGFREELKLLGVKVGFEPDLKLLGVKLESQNNYQIVADFFRMPASLSVEATFLILECVRHANSSTFLKVLKDQKWLNTGVLRSPSECFLVNGEWRCLLKVFNGFPSISEEYYGPTIVSYKNELKKLGVVVDFDEAANVFARQFKQHAASSSITKENVLSFLSCYRQLKKTSHQLPNEVIKCLREEKWLQTRLGTKAPTGSILFHTDWEYLTPIVSLPFIDDSDTGYGREILEYRDELKVLGVVAEFSSGMQFVVSGLNIPPNPSDIAPQTTLSLMNCIRILSRENSALLDEFLGCLERIGVKADVKHECSLIASHLESQSEFTVISRIYKCLSYFNWGPQKGALTKEPANEASAQIFIPNGSNRGRWVCPEECVLHDKDDIFGLHLNVLEKHYEKDLLDYFSSAFGVRKTPNANDCCNLWNKWESTRQKLTAVECQSFWRCIAKHWNVKNGKLFSEKLLKLPVSSKDSDDVLLFDKDAIFIPDDLQLQDCFEKASPYPLFVWSPKSSFLSAAKGKPKLNEIFATIGVRTISESANKEGSSFLHTAKLKQIASKGTFIKRGLIRIILAFLADPSLEIEFEKRHQMVNYLLDLVVFETEEPITATYGLRLPTRTLKVDVNQMIRWEREDMKLYTQKVDRSSSGHKENIAYATYFSEVIAEGLLWEKPDEIAGLRELLQLGCLVEFEDEAISFLLKTKNLQLCNKDEEFIQSAFGFKLENMSGGNVEEDRKKSKTKNVNLGRGKRTPAKKK
;
A
#
# COMPACT_ATOMS: atom_id res chain seq x y z
N MET A 1 -82.65 0.23 -60.12
CA MET A 1 -82.50 -0.78 -59.06
C MET A 1 -81.45 -1.77 -59.54
N GLY A 2 -80.23 -1.67 -59.01
CA GLY A 2 -79.12 -2.56 -59.38
C GLY A 2 -79.29 -3.95 -58.78
N THR A 3 -78.59 -4.94 -59.34
CA THR A 3 -78.47 -6.31 -58.82
C THR A 3 -78.22 -6.30 -57.31
N ASN A 4 -78.98 -7.12 -56.56
CA ASN A 4 -78.85 -7.28 -55.11
C ASN A 4 -77.36 -7.50 -54.74
N PRO A 5 -76.70 -6.54 -54.07
CA PRO A 5 -75.26 -6.59 -53.81
C PRO A 5 -74.88 -7.68 -52.79
N TRP A 6 -75.85 -8.33 -52.13
CA TRP A 6 -75.60 -9.29 -51.05
C TRP A 6 -75.66 -10.75 -51.49
N ARG A 7 -75.97 -11.04 -52.77
CA ARG A 7 -76.09 -12.42 -53.30
C ARG A 7 -74.81 -13.25 -53.20
N GLY A 8 -73.65 -12.64 -52.96
CA GLY A 8 -72.38 -13.33 -52.75
C GLY A 8 -72.21 -13.94 -51.35
N ARG A 9 -72.95 -13.46 -50.34
CA ARG A 9 -72.84 -13.93 -48.94
C ARG A 9 -74.16 -14.30 -48.28
N TYR A 10 -75.28 -13.81 -48.80
CA TYR A 10 -76.62 -14.10 -48.32
C TYR A 10 -77.45 -14.75 -49.42
N VAL A 11 -78.26 -15.74 -49.02
CA VAL A 11 -79.27 -16.34 -49.89
C VAL A 11 -80.58 -15.60 -49.69
N GLU A 12 -81.05 -14.96 -50.75
CA GLU A 12 -82.35 -14.29 -50.78
C GLU A 12 -83.46 -15.35 -50.82
N LEU A 13 -84.24 -15.45 -49.75
CA LEU A 13 -85.44 -16.28 -49.73
C LEU A 13 -86.55 -15.53 -50.47
N THR A 14 -87.00 -16.07 -51.60
CA THR A 14 -88.05 -15.46 -52.42
C THR A 14 -89.41 -15.49 -51.71
N GLU A 15 -90.37 -14.72 -52.22
CA GLU A 15 -91.74 -14.67 -51.72
C GLU A 15 -92.41 -16.06 -51.68
N ASP A 16 -91.90 -17.03 -52.46
CA ASP A 16 -92.32 -18.43 -52.46
C ASP A 16 -92.33 -19.07 -51.07
N TYR A 17 -91.38 -18.69 -50.20
CA TYR A 17 -91.30 -19.19 -48.83
C TYR A 17 -92.34 -18.57 -47.89
N SER A 18 -92.99 -17.48 -48.32
CA SER A 18 -94.05 -16.82 -47.57
C SER A 18 -95.45 -17.37 -47.91
N TYR A 19 -95.63 -18.01 -49.07
CA TYR A 19 -96.92 -18.57 -49.47
C TYR A 19 -97.25 -19.90 -48.77
N SER A 20 -98.53 -20.25 -48.76
CA SER A 20 -98.99 -21.54 -48.24
C SER A 20 -98.65 -22.68 -49.21
N GLY A 21 -98.16 -23.81 -48.71
CA GLY A 21 -97.74 -24.96 -49.51
C GLY A 21 -98.52 -26.24 -49.19
N LYS A 22 -98.56 -27.18 -50.14
CA LYS A 22 -99.12 -28.53 -49.94
C LYS A 22 -98.11 -29.57 -50.45
N PHE A 23 -97.59 -30.41 -49.56
CA PHE A 23 -96.59 -31.43 -49.90
C PHE A 23 -96.89 -32.75 -49.18
N ALA A 24 -96.86 -33.86 -49.92
CA ALA A 24 -97.15 -35.21 -49.40
C ALA A 24 -98.44 -35.29 -48.54
N GLY A 25 -99.49 -34.59 -48.96
CA GLY A 25 -100.79 -34.54 -48.25
C GLY A 25 -100.89 -33.55 -47.09
N SER A 26 -99.77 -32.98 -46.63
CA SER A 26 -99.72 -32.00 -45.54
C SER A 26 -99.79 -30.57 -46.06
N HIS A 27 -100.49 -29.68 -45.33
CA HIS A 27 -100.64 -28.26 -45.68
C HIS A 27 -99.88 -27.36 -44.69
N THR A 28 -99.08 -26.45 -45.20
CA THR A 28 -98.40 -25.40 -44.43
C THR A 28 -99.07 -24.06 -44.72
N LYS A 29 -99.48 -23.33 -43.67
CA LYS A 29 -100.14 -22.03 -43.81
C LYS A 29 -99.16 -20.96 -44.28
N GLU A 30 -99.70 -19.89 -44.87
CA GLU A 30 -98.94 -18.70 -45.26
C GLU A 30 -98.10 -18.17 -44.07
N LYS A 31 -96.85 -17.76 -44.34
CA LYS A 31 -95.84 -17.29 -43.37
C LYS A 31 -95.41 -18.31 -42.31
N GLN A 32 -96.03 -19.48 -42.23
CA GLN A 32 -95.65 -20.51 -41.26
C GLN A 32 -94.25 -21.07 -41.55
N LEU A 33 -93.91 -21.23 -42.84
CA LEU A 33 -92.57 -21.62 -43.26
C LEU A 33 -91.53 -20.52 -42.96
N MET A 34 -91.89 -19.25 -43.13
CA MET A 34 -91.03 -18.13 -42.69
C MET A 34 -90.81 -18.12 -41.19
N ALA A 35 -91.84 -18.32 -40.37
CA ALA A 35 -91.70 -18.40 -38.93
C ALA A 35 -90.80 -19.57 -38.52
N PHE A 36 -90.94 -20.73 -39.19
CA PHE A 36 -90.06 -21.87 -39.01
C PHE A 36 -88.60 -21.54 -39.36
N LEU A 37 -88.35 -20.88 -40.50
CA LEU A 37 -87.01 -20.49 -40.94
C LEU A 37 -86.38 -19.44 -40.02
N LYS A 38 -87.18 -18.51 -39.48
CA LYS A 38 -86.72 -17.54 -38.47
C LYS A 38 -86.32 -18.24 -37.16
N ILE A 39 -87.13 -19.18 -36.66
CA ILE A 39 -86.91 -19.85 -35.37
C ILE A 39 -85.78 -20.88 -35.44
N HIS A 40 -85.75 -21.70 -36.51
CA HIS A 40 -84.90 -22.89 -36.57
C HIS A 40 -83.65 -22.72 -37.43
N ILE A 41 -83.67 -21.82 -38.41
CA ILE A 41 -82.54 -21.59 -39.35
C ILE A 41 -81.89 -20.21 -39.12
N GLY A 42 -82.52 -19.34 -38.32
CA GLY A 42 -82.02 -18.00 -38.04
C GLY A 42 -82.15 -17.05 -39.24
N ALA A 43 -83.07 -17.32 -40.17
CA ALA A 43 -83.38 -16.40 -41.26
C ALA A 43 -83.83 -15.05 -40.67
N SER A 44 -83.33 -13.95 -41.21
CA SER A 44 -83.62 -12.59 -40.75
C SER A 44 -83.87 -11.69 -41.96
N ASP A 45 -84.64 -10.62 -41.77
CA ASP A 45 -84.86 -9.60 -42.79
C ASP A 45 -84.07 -8.32 -42.44
N ILE A 46 -83.94 -7.37 -43.35
CA ILE A 46 -83.50 -6.01 -43.01
C ILE A 46 -84.60 -5.38 -42.14
N PRO A 47 -84.29 -4.80 -40.96
CA PRO A 47 -82.97 -4.40 -40.47
C PRO A 47 -82.27 -5.39 -39.50
N ASP A 48 -82.82 -6.57 -39.24
CA ASP A 48 -82.29 -7.53 -38.26
C ASP A 48 -81.07 -8.33 -38.76
N ILE A 49 -80.90 -8.37 -40.09
CA ILE A 49 -79.78 -9.01 -40.78
C ILE A 49 -78.52 -8.14 -40.73
N CYS A 50 -77.37 -8.77 -40.47
CA CYS A 50 -76.08 -8.09 -40.56
C CYS A 50 -75.74 -7.80 -42.03
N PRO A 51 -75.22 -6.62 -42.37
CA PRO A 51 -74.66 -6.37 -43.69
C PRO A 51 -73.41 -7.23 -43.93
N PRO A 52 -73.14 -7.66 -45.18
CA PRO A 52 -71.83 -8.19 -45.53
C PRO A 52 -70.77 -7.09 -45.41
N ASP A 53 -69.56 -7.46 -44.98
CA ASP A 53 -68.44 -6.53 -44.81
C ASP A 53 -67.74 -6.20 -46.15
N ASP A 54 -68.53 -5.68 -47.10
CA ASP A 54 -68.10 -5.31 -48.45
C ASP A 54 -68.32 -3.79 -48.67
N PRO A 55 -67.44 -3.12 -49.43
CA PRO A 55 -67.58 -1.69 -49.69
C PRO A 55 -68.87 -1.40 -50.50
N LEU A 56 -69.61 -0.37 -50.10
CA LEU A 56 -70.88 0.00 -50.74
C LEU A 56 -70.67 1.22 -51.67
N PRO A 57 -70.50 1.02 -52.99
CA PRO A 57 -70.17 2.11 -53.92
C PRO A 57 -71.30 3.16 -54.08
N ASN A 58 -72.54 2.84 -53.68
CA ASN A 58 -73.72 3.70 -53.84
C ASN A 58 -73.78 4.88 -52.85
N PHE A 59 -72.88 4.96 -51.87
CA PHE A 59 -72.87 6.07 -50.90
C PHE A 59 -72.16 7.34 -51.38
N LYS A 60 -71.77 7.40 -52.67
CA LYS A 60 -71.28 8.62 -53.33
C LYS A 60 -72.41 9.56 -53.80
N SER A 61 -73.67 9.16 -53.64
CA SER A 61 -74.84 9.95 -54.04
C SER A 61 -75.75 10.30 -52.85
N PRO A 62 -76.48 11.44 -52.90
CA PRO A 62 -77.38 11.86 -51.82
C PRO A 62 -78.48 10.83 -51.55
N LEU A 63 -78.76 10.56 -50.28
CA LEU A 63 -79.93 9.76 -49.90
C LEU A 63 -81.18 10.63 -49.79
N THR A 64 -82.33 10.06 -50.15
CA THR A 64 -83.63 10.69 -49.86
C THR A 64 -83.88 10.69 -48.35
N LYS A 65 -84.69 11.64 -47.85
CA LYS A 65 -85.07 11.72 -46.44
C LYS A 65 -85.57 10.37 -45.88
N ALA A 66 -86.41 9.67 -46.64
CA ALA A 66 -86.93 8.36 -46.24
C ALA A 66 -85.82 7.30 -46.14
N ASN A 67 -84.93 7.22 -47.13
CA ASN A 67 -83.83 6.24 -47.15
C ASN A 67 -82.79 6.51 -46.06
N THR A 68 -82.54 7.78 -45.72
CA THR A 68 -81.69 8.14 -44.58
C THR A 68 -82.23 7.57 -43.27
N PHE A 69 -83.54 7.72 -43.00
CA PHE A 69 -84.12 7.16 -41.77
C PHE A 69 -84.12 5.63 -41.76
N LEU A 70 -84.36 4.98 -42.91
CA LEU A 70 -84.24 3.52 -43.01
C LEU A 70 -82.81 3.03 -42.72
N LEU A 71 -81.80 3.74 -43.22
CA LEU A 71 -80.41 3.45 -42.90
C LEU A 71 -80.12 3.61 -41.40
N LEU A 72 -80.60 4.70 -40.79
CA LEU A 72 -80.39 4.95 -39.37
C LEU A 72 -81.16 3.96 -38.48
N ASP A 73 -82.37 3.54 -38.87
CA ASP A 73 -83.10 2.45 -38.22
C ASP A 73 -82.34 1.13 -38.31
N TRP A 74 -81.68 0.88 -39.45
CA TRP A 74 -80.84 -0.30 -39.60
C TRP A 74 -79.60 -0.25 -38.70
N ILE A 75 -78.88 0.88 -38.66
CA ILE A 75 -77.76 1.10 -37.73
C ILE A 75 -78.22 0.96 -36.27
N ARG A 76 -79.39 1.50 -35.92
CA ARG A 76 -79.98 1.37 -34.58
C ARG A 76 -80.17 -0.09 -34.17
N ASN A 77 -80.74 -0.90 -35.07
CA ASN A 77 -80.98 -2.32 -34.81
C ASN A 77 -79.68 -3.14 -34.74
N LEU A 78 -78.70 -2.84 -35.60
CA LEU A 78 -77.38 -3.45 -35.52
C LEU A 78 -76.67 -3.09 -34.20
N ARG A 79 -76.82 -1.86 -33.71
CA ARG A 79 -76.24 -1.43 -32.42
C ARG A 79 -76.93 -2.07 -31.24
N SER A 80 -78.27 -2.09 -31.20
CA SER A 80 -79.03 -2.72 -30.12
C SER A 80 -78.75 -4.23 -30.01
N GLY A 81 -78.54 -4.89 -31.16
CA GLY A 81 -78.14 -6.29 -31.24
C GLY A 81 -76.65 -6.58 -31.04
N ARG A 82 -75.79 -5.57 -30.78
CA ARG A 82 -74.31 -5.68 -30.74
C ARG A 82 -73.70 -6.34 -31.99
N LYS A 83 -74.35 -6.12 -33.15
CA LYS A 83 -74.00 -6.67 -34.47
C LYS A 83 -73.30 -5.65 -35.37
N LEU A 84 -73.25 -4.37 -34.99
CA LEU A 84 -72.51 -3.35 -35.73
C LEU A 84 -71.00 -3.55 -35.51
N VAL A 85 -70.28 -3.90 -36.58
CA VAL A 85 -68.83 -4.12 -36.56
C VAL A 85 -68.14 -3.06 -37.41
N GLU A 86 -66.93 -2.66 -37.02
CA GLU A 86 -66.08 -1.82 -37.87
C GLU A 86 -65.57 -2.63 -39.07
N GLY A 87 -65.65 -2.05 -40.27
CA GLY A 87 -65.33 -2.73 -41.53
C GLY A 87 -65.72 -1.89 -42.74
N ASN A 88 -65.54 -2.44 -43.95
CA ASN A 88 -65.80 -1.77 -45.22
C ASN A 88 -67.22 -1.21 -45.33
N PHE A 89 -68.22 -1.90 -44.76
CA PHE A 89 -69.60 -1.42 -44.73
C PHE A 89 -69.74 -0.09 -43.98
N LEU A 90 -69.26 -0.05 -42.72
CA LEU A 90 -69.38 1.14 -41.88
C LEU A 90 -68.48 2.27 -42.39
N THR A 91 -67.29 1.96 -42.92
CA THR A 91 -66.40 2.94 -43.57
C THR A 91 -67.06 3.57 -44.78
N SER A 92 -67.73 2.78 -45.64
CA SER A 92 -68.45 3.31 -46.81
C SER A 92 -69.58 4.27 -46.42
N ILE A 93 -70.25 4.03 -45.28
CA ILE A 93 -71.28 4.92 -44.75
C ILE A 93 -70.64 6.17 -44.15
N LYS A 94 -69.56 6.03 -43.35
CA LYS A 94 -68.83 7.13 -42.72
C LYS A 94 -68.26 8.12 -43.73
N GLU A 95 -67.71 7.63 -44.83
CA GLU A 95 -67.00 8.42 -45.85
C GLU A 95 -67.89 8.83 -47.04
N GLY A 96 -69.10 8.29 -47.14
CA GLY A 96 -70.00 8.55 -48.26
C GLY A 96 -70.71 9.89 -48.18
N CYS A 97 -70.75 10.65 -49.27
CA CYS A 97 -71.41 11.97 -49.38
C CYS A 97 -72.94 11.89 -49.50
N TRP A 98 -73.61 11.18 -48.58
CA TRP A 98 -75.05 10.97 -48.62
C TRP A 98 -75.85 11.85 -47.66
N LEU A 99 -75.20 12.41 -46.63
CA LEU A 99 -75.85 13.17 -45.57
C LEU A 99 -75.95 14.64 -45.97
N ARG A 100 -77.17 15.18 -45.98
CA ARG A 100 -77.42 16.59 -46.30
C ARG A 100 -77.05 17.48 -45.11
N THR A 101 -76.23 18.47 -45.38
CA THR A 101 -75.77 19.47 -44.42
C THR A 101 -75.97 20.86 -44.98
N CYS A 102 -76.00 21.88 -44.13
CA CYS A 102 -76.00 23.28 -44.54
C CYS A 102 -74.86 24.03 -43.84
N LEU A 103 -74.34 25.03 -44.55
CA LEU A 103 -73.36 25.97 -44.03
C LEU A 103 -74.07 27.03 -43.18
N GLY A 104 -73.37 27.66 -42.23
CA GLY A 104 -73.89 28.38 -41.05
C GLY A 104 -75.19 29.19 -41.19
N ASP A 105 -75.45 29.82 -42.33
CA ASP A 105 -76.63 30.68 -42.59
C ASP A 105 -77.86 29.97 -43.20
N SER A 106 -77.84 28.64 -43.33
CA SER A 106 -78.93 27.78 -43.82
C SER A 106 -79.34 27.94 -45.29
N THR A 107 -78.71 28.84 -46.06
CA THR A 107 -79.11 29.10 -47.46
C THR A 107 -78.40 28.20 -48.48
N SER A 108 -77.23 27.67 -48.11
CA SER A 108 -76.47 26.73 -48.94
C SER A 108 -76.38 25.36 -48.26
N CYS A 109 -76.89 24.33 -48.93
CA CYS A 109 -76.85 22.95 -48.43
C CYS A 109 -76.13 22.03 -49.42
N SER A 110 -75.24 21.20 -48.90
CA SER A 110 -74.41 20.27 -49.64
C SER A 110 -74.49 18.88 -49.00
N ASN A 111 -74.19 17.84 -49.78
CA ASN A 111 -74.12 16.48 -49.28
C ASN A 111 -72.66 16.16 -48.98
N VAL A 112 -72.35 15.92 -47.71
CA VAL A 112 -70.99 15.67 -47.24
C VAL A 112 -70.92 14.32 -46.52
N PRO A 113 -69.72 13.75 -46.35
CA PRO A 113 -69.53 12.57 -45.53
C PRO A 113 -70.02 12.79 -44.10
N PRO A 114 -70.72 11.82 -43.48
CA PRO A 114 -71.00 11.85 -42.05
C PRO A 114 -69.76 12.17 -41.21
N SER A 115 -68.60 11.59 -41.53
CA SER A 115 -67.32 11.84 -40.86
C SER A 115 -66.77 13.27 -40.94
N GLN A 116 -67.37 14.13 -41.78
CA GLN A 116 -67.03 15.55 -41.91
C GLN A 116 -68.20 16.46 -41.51
N SER A 117 -69.32 15.89 -41.07
CA SER A 117 -70.55 16.60 -40.73
C SER A 117 -70.76 16.72 -39.23
N PHE A 118 -71.59 17.67 -38.83
CA PHE A 118 -71.80 18.03 -37.44
C PHE A 118 -73.28 18.10 -37.06
N LEU A 119 -73.66 17.46 -35.95
CA LEU A 119 -74.96 17.62 -35.32
C LEU A 119 -74.76 18.24 -33.93
N LEU A 120 -74.78 19.57 -33.87
CA LEU A 120 -74.46 20.35 -32.67
C LEU A 120 -75.71 20.96 -32.02
N THR A 121 -75.59 21.28 -30.73
CA THR A 121 -76.66 21.96 -30.00
C THR A 121 -76.84 23.41 -30.47
N THR A 122 -77.98 24.03 -30.15
CA THR A 122 -78.24 25.43 -30.49
C THR A 122 -77.23 26.39 -29.85
N SER A 123 -76.78 26.11 -28.62
CA SER A 123 -75.71 26.85 -27.95
C SER A 123 -74.37 26.74 -28.69
N ASP A 124 -74.00 25.53 -29.12
CA ASP A 124 -72.75 25.31 -29.87
C ASP A 124 -72.79 26.00 -31.24
N ARG A 125 -73.94 25.98 -31.91
CA ARG A 125 -74.15 26.65 -33.20
C ARG A 125 -73.95 28.17 -33.11
N SER A 126 -74.42 28.78 -32.02
CA SER A 126 -74.23 30.22 -31.79
C SER A 126 -72.77 30.61 -31.55
N LEU A 127 -71.97 29.72 -30.94
CA LEU A 127 -70.54 29.93 -30.71
C LEU A 127 -69.73 29.77 -32.00
N LEU A 128 -70.11 28.84 -32.87
CA LEU A 128 -69.46 28.59 -34.17
C LEU A 128 -69.83 29.60 -35.26
N GLN A 129 -70.82 30.47 -35.05
CA GLN A 129 -71.17 31.51 -36.00
C GLN A 129 -69.98 32.45 -36.27
N ASN A 130 -69.17 32.74 -35.25
CA ASN A 130 -67.91 33.49 -35.39
C ASN A 130 -66.79 32.66 -36.04
N GLY A 131 -66.80 31.33 -35.86
CA GLY A 131 -65.86 30.42 -36.53
C GLY A 131 -66.18 30.18 -38.01
N SER A 132 -67.42 30.43 -38.42
CA SER A 132 -67.90 30.28 -39.80
C SER A 132 -67.31 31.33 -40.75
N GLU A 133 -66.79 32.45 -40.21
CA GLU A 133 -66.00 33.43 -40.98
C GLU A 133 -64.62 32.88 -41.39
N MET A 134 -64.17 31.81 -40.74
CA MET A 134 -62.83 31.23 -40.92
C MET A 134 -62.87 29.95 -41.76
N VAL A 135 -63.83 29.06 -41.45
CA VAL A 135 -63.99 27.75 -42.08
C VAL A 135 -65.46 27.39 -42.17
N ASP A 136 -65.86 26.86 -43.32
CA ASP A 136 -67.17 26.24 -43.54
C ASP A 136 -67.36 24.97 -42.68
N ILE A 137 -68.33 25.01 -41.76
CA ILE A 137 -68.70 23.87 -40.90
C ILE A 137 -70.03 23.29 -41.40
N PRO A 138 -70.03 22.08 -41.98
CA PRO A 138 -71.25 21.47 -42.52
C PRO A 138 -72.11 20.87 -41.40
N LEU A 139 -73.18 21.60 -41.04
CA LEU A 139 -74.13 21.19 -40.00
C LEU A 139 -75.24 20.33 -40.62
N VAL A 140 -75.64 19.22 -39.99
CA VAL A 140 -76.77 18.39 -40.44
C VAL A 140 -78.03 19.25 -40.64
N ASP A 141 -78.68 19.09 -41.80
CA ASP A 141 -79.84 19.88 -42.20
C ASP A 141 -81.11 19.45 -41.44
N VAL A 142 -81.24 19.93 -40.20
CA VAL A 142 -82.41 19.64 -39.34
C VAL A 142 -83.71 20.18 -39.95
N GLN A 143 -83.66 21.23 -40.77
CA GLN A 143 -84.85 21.74 -41.45
C GLN A 143 -85.37 20.73 -42.48
N PHE A 144 -84.47 20.14 -43.27
CA PHE A 144 -84.82 19.09 -44.24
C PHE A 144 -85.24 17.79 -43.56
N TYR A 145 -84.46 17.28 -42.61
CA TYR A 145 -84.76 16.00 -41.96
C TYR A 145 -85.86 16.09 -40.88
N GLY A 146 -86.14 17.27 -40.35
CA GLY A 146 -87.05 17.49 -39.23
C GLY A 146 -86.42 17.12 -37.88
N SER A 147 -87.06 17.51 -36.77
CA SER A 147 -86.58 17.24 -35.40
C SER A 147 -86.35 15.76 -35.11
N LYS A 148 -87.03 14.87 -35.84
CA LYS A 148 -86.85 13.41 -35.78
C LYS A 148 -85.39 12.98 -35.97
N ILE A 149 -84.58 13.70 -36.75
CA ILE A 149 -83.15 13.34 -36.97
C ILE A 149 -82.33 13.39 -35.68
N ILE A 150 -82.73 14.24 -34.72
CA ILE A 150 -82.06 14.40 -33.43
C ILE A 150 -82.24 13.14 -32.57
N GLU A 151 -83.36 12.43 -32.73
CA GLU A 151 -83.61 11.15 -32.05
C GLU A 151 -82.62 10.06 -32.49
N TYR A 152 -81.95 10.23 -33.64
CA TYR A 152 -80.92 9.31 -34.17
C TYR A 152 -79.49 9.76 -33.86
N LYS A 153 -79.29 10.65 -32.88
CA LYS A 153 -77.97 11.18 -32.51
C LYS A 153 -76.91 10.09 -32.33
N GLU A 154 -77.28 9.01 -31.63
CA GLU A 154 -76.34 7.93 -31.32
C GLU A 154 -75.97 7.10 -32.55
N GLU A 155 -76.91 6.90 -33.48
CA GLU A 155 -76.64 6.26 -34.78
C GLU A 155 -75.81 7.15 -35.68
N LEU A 156 -76.11 8.46 -35.71
CA LEU A 156 -75.33 9.46 -36.44
C LEU A 156 -73.88 9.50 -35.93
N LYS A 157 -73.68 9.48 -34.61
CA LYS A 157 -72.34 9.38 -34.00
C LYS A 157 -71.63 8.08 -34.42
N ALA A 158 -72.34 6.95 -34.46
CA ALA A 158 -71.77 5.66 -34.89
C ALA A 158 -71.33 5.66 -36.37
N VAL A 159 -72.05 6.39 -37.23
CA VAL A 159 -71.66 6.59 -38.64
C VAL A 159 -70.73 7.80 -38.84
N GLY A 160 -70.17 8.38 -37.78
CA GLY A 160 -69.10 9.37 -37.86
C GLY A 160 -69.54 10.83 -37.79
N VAL A 161 -70.83 11.14 -37.64
CA VAL A 161 -71.28 12.52 -37.41
C VAL A 161 -70.75 13.02 -36.08
N MET A 162 -70.01 14.13 -36.12
CA MET A 162 -69.45 14.77 -34.95
C MET A 162 -70.55 15.50 -34.18
N CYS A 163 -70.63 15.24 -32.88
CA CYS A 163 -71.71 15.72 -32.02
C CYS A 163 -71.20 16.64 -30.90
N GLU A 164 -69.88 16.83 -30.78
CA GLU A 164 -69.25 17.58 -29.71
C GLU A 164 -68.57 18.84 -30.23
N PHE A 165 -68.68 19.95 -29.49
CA PHE A 165 -68.07 21.23 -29.86
C PHE A 165 -66.53 21.13 -30.06
N ARG A 166 -65.86 20.29 -29.26
CA ARG A 166 -64.42 20.01 -29.39
C ARG A 166 -64.06 19.46 -30.76
N GLU A 167 -64.87 18.54 -31.31
CA GLU A 167 -64.66 17.93 -32.62
C GLU A 167 -64.74 18.99 -33.73
N ALA A 168 -65.67 19.95 -33.59
CA ALA A 168 -65.79 21.08 -34.53
C ALA A 168 -64.57 22.00 -34.48
N CYS A 169 -64.06 22.31 -33.28
CA CYS A 169 -62.80 23.05 -33.12
C CYS A 169 -61.61 22.32 -33.78
N GLU A 170 -61.45 21.02 -33.56
CA GLU A 170 -60.36 20.25 -34.16
C GLU A 170 -60.47 20.20 -35.69
N TYR A 171 -61.68 20.06 -36.23
CA TYR A 171 -61.94 20.12 -37.66
C TYR A 171 -61.60 21.49 -38.26
N MET A 172 -62.06 22.57 -37.64
CA MET A 172 -61.73 23.94 -38.06
C MET A 172 -60.21 24.14 -38.09
N GLY A 173 -59.52 23.72 -37.03
CA GLY A 173 -58.07 23.83 -36.95
C GLY A 173 -57.35 23.05 -38.06
N LYS A 174 -57.73 21.78 -38.31
CA LYS A 174 -57.19 20.99 -39.43
C LYS A 174 -57.42 21.65 -40.78
N ARG A 175 -58.62 22.21 -41.01
CA ARG A 175 -58.95 22.90 -42.26
C ARG A 175 -58.16 24.20 -42.43
N LEU A 176 -57.97 24.97 -41.36
CA LEU A 176 -57.10 26.15 -41.36
C LEU A 176 -55.66 25.79 -41.67
N MET A 177 -55.13 24.71 -41.10
CA MET A 177 -53.78 24.25 -41.41
C MET A 177 -53.64 23.79 -42.85
N SER A 178 -54.68 23.15 -43.42
CA SER A 178 -54.73 22.86 -44.86
C SER A 178 -54.71 24.14 -45.71
N LEU A 179 -55.45 25.19 -45.31
CA LEU A 179 -55.45 26.48 -46.01
C LEU A 179 -54.09 27.18 -45.91
N ALA A 180 -53.48 27.16 -44.72
CA ALA A 180 -52.14 27.69 -44.47
C ALA A 180 -51.08 26.99 -45.34
N ALA A 181 -51.13 25.65 -45.45
CA ALA A 181 -50.22 24.89 -46.31
C ALA A 181 -50.35 25.24 -47.80
N SER A 182 -51.51 25.74 -48.22
CA SER A 182 -51.75 26.25 -49.57
C SER A 182 -51.50 27.77 -49.72
N SER A 183 -50.94 28.43 -48.71
CA SER A 183 -50.70 29.89 -48.65
C SER A 183 -51.95 30.75 -48.88
N ASN A 184 -53.13 30.21 -48.60
CA ASN A 184 -54.41 30.89 -48.82
C ASN A 184 -54.95 31.60 -47.56
N LEU A 185 -54.20 31.60 -46.46
CA LEU A 185 -54.60 32.29 -45.22
C LEU A 185 -54.29 33.78 -45.33
N THR A 186 -55.31 34.64 -45.26
CA THR A 186 -55.14 36.11 -45.36
C THR A 186 -54.99 36.77 -43.98
N LYS A 187 -54.55 38.05 -43.96
CA LYS A 187 -54.56 38.92 -42.77
C LYS A 187 -55.91 38.87 -42.02
N SER A 188 -57.02 38.92 -42.76
CA SER A 188 -58.38 38.87 -42.18
C SER A 188 -58.63 37.55 -41.45
N ASN A 189 -58.25 36.42 -42.06
CA ASN A 189 -58.41 35.11 -41.44
C ASN A 189 -57.60 34.98 -40.14
N VAL A 190 -56.38 35.55 -40.09
CA VAL A 190 -55.56 35.59 -38.86
C VAL A 190 -56.26 36.35 -37.75
N PHE A 191 -56.83 37.52 -38.04
CA PHE A 191 -57.60 38.26 -37.03
C PHE A 191 -58.88 37.52 -36.61
N SER A 192 -59.57 36.83 -37.53
CA SER A 192 -60.72 36.00 -37.17
C SER A 192 -60.30 34.83 -36.26
N ILE A 193 -59.15 34.18 -36.50
CA ILE A 193 -58.58 33.17 -35.58
C ILE A 193 -58.38 33.76 -34.19
N LEU A 194 -57.73 34.92 -34.08
CA LEU A 194 -57.45 35.54 -32.79
C LEU A 194 -58.71 36.01 -32.06
N LYS A 195 -59.69 36.58 -32.78
CA LYS A 195 -61.02 36.92 -32.24
C LYS A 195 -61.76 35.67 -31.75
N PHE A 196 -61.66 34.56 -32.48
CA PHE A 196 -62.27 33.29 -32.06
C PHE A 196 -61.61 32.73 -30.80
N ILE A 197 -60.28 32.77 -30.70
CA ILE A 197 -59.55 32.38 -29.47
C ILE A 197 -59.97 33.26 -28.28
N ARG A 198 -60.08 34.58 -28.49
CA ARG A 198 -60.58 35.52 -27.47
C ARG A 198 -61.97 35.14 -26.99
N LEU A 199 -62.89 34.88 -27.90
CA LEU A 199 -64.26 34.45 -27.60
C LEU A 199 -64.27 33.16 -26.77
N LEU A 200 -63.51 32.14 -27.20
CA LEU A 200 -63.41 30.86 -26.49
C LEU A 200 -62.85 31.05 -25.07
N ARG A 201 -61.83 31.90 -24.90
CA ARG A 201 -61.26 32.25 -23.59
C ARG A 201 -62.28 32.95 -22.70
N GLU A 202 -62.98 33.97 -23.20
CA GLU A 202 -63.98 34.74 -22.45
C GLU A 202 -65.19 33.90 -22.03
N LYS A 203 -65.55 32.89 -22.82
CA LYS A 203 -66.65 31.95 -22.54
C LYS A 203 -66.21 30.74 -21.72
N ILE A 204 -64.93 30.64 -21.32
CA ILE A 204 -64.36 29.53 -20.53
C ILE A 204 -64.59 28.17 -21.23
N ILE A 205 -64.45 28.15 -22.55
CA ILE A 205 -64.57 26.94 -23.36
C ILE A 205 -63.17 26.31 -23.51
N PRO A 206 -63.02 24.98 -23.43
CA PRO A 206 -61.71 24.33 -23.61
C PRO A 206 -61.05 24.69 -24.94
N LEU A 207 -59.91 25.37 -24.86
CA LEU A 207 -59.15 25.89 -26.01
C LEU A 207 -58.22 24.84 -26.64
N ASP A 208 -57.88 23.80 -25.88
CA ASP A 208 -56.77 22.89 -26.16
C ASP A 208 -56.94 22.17 -27.49
N GLY A 209 -58.16 21.75 -27.83
CA GLY A 209 -58.46 21.08 -29.09
C GLY A 209 -58.20 21.97 -30.31
N PHE A 210 -58.60 23.25 -30.23
CA PHE A 210 -58.35 24.22 -31.30
C PHE A 210 -56.88 24.63 -31.36
N ILE A 211 -56.32 25.12 -30.25
CA ILE A 211 -54.95 25.65 -30.19
C ILE A 211 -53.92 24.59 -30.59
N ASN A 212 -54.03 23.36 -30.09
CA ASN A 212 -53.04 22.32 -30.40
C ASN A 212 -52.99 21.96 -31.90
N THR A 213 -54.11 22.10 -32.61
CA THR A 213 -54.13 21.84 -34.06
C THR A 213 -53.47 22.94 -34.88
N ILE A 214 -53.48 24.20 -34.41
CA ILE A 214 -53.01 25.35 -35.20
C ILE A 214 -51.65 25.91 -34.77
N LYS A 215 -51.24 25.71 -33.51
CA LYS A 215 -50.02 26.36 -32.95
C LYS A 215 -48.71 25.99 -33.65
N ASN A 216 -48.65 24.81 -34.26
CA ASN A 216 -47.46 24.28 -34.92
C ASN A 216 -47.43 24.52 -36.43
N GLY A 217 -48.53 24.98 -37.04
CA GLY A 217 -48.57 25.23 -38.48
C GLY A 217 -47.96 26.58 -38.85
N ASN A 218 -47.30 26.66 -39.99
CA ASN A 218 -46.67 27.89 -40.49
C ASN A 218 -47.70 28.80 -41.15
N TRP A 219 -48.24 29.75 -40.39
CA TRP A 219 -49.29 30.64 -40.90
C TRP A 219 -49.23 32.08 -40.38
N LEU A 220 -48.38 32.36 -39.39
CA LEU A 220 -48.22 33.70 -38.83
C LEU A 220 -47.09 34.44 -39.54
N LYS A 221 -47.38 35.59 -40.15
CA LYS A 221 -46.39 36.37 -40.89
C LYS A 221 -45.36 36.99 -39.95
N THR A 222 -44.09 36.73 -40.22
CA THR A 222 -42.95 37.31 -39.51
C THR A 222 -41.99 37.96 -40.50
N ARG A 223 -40.99 38.67 -39.99
CA ARG A 223 -39.87 39.19 -40.81
C ARG A 223 -39.07 38.09 -41.53
N HIS A 224 -39.26 36.82 -41.15
CA HIS A 224 -38.61 35.66 -41.78
C HIS A 224 -39.58 34.83 -42.64
N GLY A 225 -40.74 35.40 -43.00
CA GLY A 225 -41.80 34.70 -43.72
C GLY A 225 -42.85 34.11 -42.78
N ASP A 226 -43.65 33.18 -43.30
CA ASP A 226 -44.74 32.56 -42.54
C ASP A 226 -44.19 31.48 -41.61
N LEU A 227 -44.28 31.71 -40.30
CA LEU A 227 -43.78 30.82 -39.25
C LEU A 227 -44.92 30.31 -38.38
N SER A 228 -44.67 29.23 -37.65
CA SER A 228 -45.57 28.75 -36.62
C SER A 228 -45.62 29.75 -35.46
N PRO A 229 -46.80 30.00 -34.87
CA PRO A 229 -46.92 30.85 -33.68
C PRO A 229 -45.89 30.56 -32.58
N VAL A 230 -45.58 29.28 -32.32
CA VAL A 230 -44.59 28.85 -31.31
C VAL A 230 -43.15 29.38 -31.56
N ASN A 231 -42.82 29.64 -32.82
CA ASN A 231 -41.50 30.12 -33.27
C ASN A 231 -41.49 31.62 -33.60
N SER A 232 -42.58 32.33 -33.31
CA SER A 232 -42.72 33.76 -33.58
C SER A 232 -42.62 34.57 -32.30
N ILE A 233 -42.13 35.81 -32.41
CA ILE A 233 -41.98 36.73 -31.28
C ILE A 233 -42.85 37.97 -31.53
N LEU A 234 -43.66 38.34 -30.54
CA LEU A 234 -44.30 39.65 -30.52
C LEU A 234 -43.31 40.66 -29.95
N PHE A 235 -42.97 41.68 -30.73
CA PHE A 235 -42.01 42.70 -30.28
C PHE A 235 -42.61 43.57 -29.16
N ASP A 236 -41.85 43.73 -28.08
CA ASP A 236 -42.09 44.69 -27.01
C ASP A 236 -40.76 45.34 -26.55
N SER A 237 -40.82 46.24 -25.56
CA SER A 237 -39.64 46.94 -25.07
C SER A 237 -38.57 46.03 -24.46
N GLU A 238 -38.93 44.85 -23.96
CA GLU A 238 -38.00 43.91 -23.33
C GLU A 238 -37.12 43.21 -24.38
N TRP A 239 -37.65 42.99 -25.59
CA TRP A 239 -36.91 42.44 -26.72
C TRP A 239 -35.95 43.44 -27.41
N LYS A 240 -35.92 44.70 -26.98
CA LYS A 240 -35.13 45.76 -27.63
C LYS A 240 -33.63 45.43 -27.71
N VAL A 241 -33.00 45.04 -26.60
CA VAL A 241 -31.56 44.72 -26.58
C VAL A 241 -31.27 43.44 -27.37
N ALA A 242 -32.12 42.42 -27.23
CA ALA A 242 -32.02 41.17 -27.98
C ALA A 242 -32.09 41.40 -29.50
N SER A 243 -32.97 42.29 -29.96
CA SER A 243 -33.10 42.64 -31.39
C SER A 243 -31.89 43.37 -31.97
N GLN A 244 -31.04 43.99 -31.13
CA GLN A 244 -29.79 44.63 -31.57
C GLN A 244 -28.70 43.60 -31.86
N ILE A 245 -28.70 42.49 -31.13
CA ILE A 245 -27.68 41.44 -31.21
C ILE A 245 -28.14 40.19 -31.96
N SER A 246 -29.37 40.16 -32.45
CA SER A 246 -29.95 38.98 -33.10
C SER A 246 -31.02 39.35 -34.12
N ASN A 247 -31.03 38.63 -35.25
CA ASN A 247 -32.05 38.79 -36.28
C ASN A 247 -33.29 37.96 -35.92
N LEU A 248 -34.08 38.42 -34.95
CA LEU A 248 -35.18 37.65 -34.37
C LEU A 248 -36.39 37.50 -35.32
N PRO A 249 -37.14 36.37 -35.25
CA PRO A 249 -38.37 36.14 -36.02
C PRO A 249 -39.57 36.93 -35.45
N LEU A 250 -39.48 38.27 -35.52
CA LEU A 250 -40.52 39.17 -35.04
C LEU A 250 -41.75 39.11 -35.96
N ILE A 251 -42.94 39.11 -35.37
CA ILE A 251 -44.22 39.28 -36.09
C ILE A 251 -44.14 40.55 -36.94
N ASP A 252 -44.59 40.45 -38.19
CA ASP A 252 -44.52 41.53 -39.15
C ASP A 252 -45.56 42.63 -38.81
N SER A 253 -45.09 43.66 -38.11
CA SER A 253 -45.87 44.84 -37.75
C SER A 253 -46.32 45.64 -38.98
N ASP A 254 -45.57 45.60 -40.08
CA ASP A 254 -45.89 46.35 -41.29
C ASP A 254 -47.05 45.67 -42.03
N TYR A 255 -47.09 44.33 -42.00
CA TYR A 255 -48.20 43.54 -42.52
C TYR A 255 -49.45 43.63 -41.63
N TYR A 256 -49.33 43.36 -40.34
CA TYR A 256 -50.49 43.26 -39.45
C TYR A 256 -50.96 44.61 -38.89
N GLY A 257 -50.09 45.59 -38.73
CA GLY A 257 -50.37 46.86 -38.02
C GLY A 257 -50.35 46.71 -36.50
N GLU A 258 -50.50 47.81 -35.77
CA GLU A 258 -50.49 47.83 -34.29
C GLU A 258 -51.65 47.03 -33.66
N GLU A 259 -52.70 46.76 -34.43
CA GLU A 259 -53.87 45.98 -34.01
C GLU A 259 -53.50 44.57 -33.50
N ILE A 260 -52.44 43.96 -34.03
CA ILE A 260 -52.00 42.61 -33.63
C ILE A 260 -51.54 42.56 -32.18
N SER A 261 -50.95 43.66 -31.68
CA SER A 261 -50.53 43.80 -30.29
C SER A 261 -51.72 43.79 -29.33
N GLY A 262 -52.90 44.21 -29.81
CA GLY A 262 -54.17 44.10 -29.08
C GLY A 262 -54.59 42.66 -28.79
N PHE A 263 -53.98 41.65 -29.42
CA PHE A 263 -54.24 40.22 -29.22
C PHE A 263 -53.12 39.49 -28.42
N ARG A 264 -52.38 40.24 -27.59
CA ARG A 264 -51.25 39.74 -26.79
C ARG A 264 -51.53 38.42 -26.07
N GLU A 265 -52.64 38.33 -25.34
CA GLU A 265 -52.99 37.15 -24.54
C GLU A 265 -53.40 35.97 -25.42
N GLU A 266 -54.06 36.20 -26.56
CA GLU A 266 -54.40 35.15 -27.53
C GLU A 266 -53.16 34.60 -28.25
N LEU A 267 -52.23 35.48 -28.62
CA LEU A 267 -50.95 35.10 -29.21
C LEU A 267 -50.11 34.27 -28.22
N LYS A 268 -50.09 34.67 -26.94
CA LYS A 268 -49.44 33.91 -25.86
C LYS A 268 -50.02 32.50 -25.71
N LEU A 269 -51.35 32.35 -25.80
CA LEU A 269 -52.01 31.04 -25.79
C LEU A 269 -51.61 30.16 -26.99
N LEU A 270 -51.33 30.75 -28.15
CA LEU A 270 -50.80 30.06 -29.32
C LEU A 270 -49.31 29.69 -29.22
N GLY A 271 -48.61 30.16 -28.18
CA GLY A 271 -47.19 29.90 -27.96
C GLY A 271 -46.25 30.95 -28.52
N VAL A 272 -46.77 32.07 -29.06
CA VAL A 272 -45.97 33.24 -29.44
C VAL A 272 -45.24 33.74 -28.21
N LYS A 273 -43.94 34.06 -28.36
CA LYS A 273 -43.15 34.63 -27.28
C LYS A 273 -43.58 36.08 -27.07
N VAL A 274 -44.00 36.38 -25.85
CA VAL A 274 -44.45 37.71 -25.42
C VAL A 274 -43.70 38.01 -24.12
N GLY A 275 -42.98 39.13 -24.04
CA GLY A 275 -42.01 39.40 -22.98
C GLY A 275 -40.70 38.64 -23.18
N PHE A 276 -39.59 39.22 -22.73
CA PHE A 276 -38.27 38.59 -22.75
C PHE A 276 -38.02 37.80 -21.47
N GLU A 277 -38.47 38.30 -20.32
CA GLU A 277 -38.49 37.54 -19.08
C GLU A 277 -39.91 37.01 -18.81
N PRO A 278 -40.10 35.71 -18.61
CA PRO A 278 -41.40 35.21 -18.20
C PRO A 278 -41.73 35.79 -16.82
N ASP A 279 -42.93 36.36 -16.64
CA ASP A 279 -43.51 36.75 -15.35
C ASP A 279 -43.55 35.54 -14.37
N LEU A 280 -42.41 35.21 -13.76
CA LEU A 280 -42.21 34.05 -12.89
C LEU A 280 -42.64 34.31 -11.43
N LYS A 281 -43.57 35.25 -11.21
CA LYS A 281 -44.06 35.57 -9.85
C LYS A 281 -45.46 35.08 -9.52
N LEU A 282 -46.25 34.61 -10.49
CA LEU A 282 -47.62 34.15 -10.22
C LEU A 282 -47.90 32.84 -10.96
N LEU A 283 -48.22 31.81 -10.17
CA LEU A 283 -48.57 30.43 -10.53
C LEU A 283 -47.37 29.49 -10.65
N GLY A 284 -47.15 28.69 -9.59
CA GLY A 284 -46.19 27.59 -9.50
C GLY A 284 -46.50 26.41 -10.42
N VAL A 285 -46.73 26.68 -11.71
CA VAL A 285 -46.81 25.69 -12.77
C VAL A 285 -45.53 25.82 -13.59
N LYS A 286 -44.71 24.76 -13.58
CA LYS A 286 -43.66 24.56 -14.60
C LYS A 286 -44.33 24.40 -15.96
N LEU A 287 -44.75 25.50 -16.57
CA LEU A 287 -44.77 25.57 -18.03
C LEU A 287 -43.32 25.43 -18.46
N GLU A 288 -43.04 24.55 -19.42
CA GLU A 288 -41.71 24.39 -20.03
C GLU A 288 -41.16 25.79 -20.36
N SER A 289 -40.29 26.29 -19.49
CA SER A 289 -39.88 27.69 -19.48
C SER A 289 -39.12 27.93 -20.77
N GLN A 290 -39.78 28.65 -21.67
CA GLN A 290 -39.26 29.00 -22.98
C GLN A 290 -37.93 29.71 -22.77
N ASN A 291 -36.84 29.08 -23.17
CA ASN A 291 -35.51 29.65 -23.02
C ASN A 291 -35.32 30.73 -24.09
N ASN A 292 -35.80 31.95 -23.83
CA ASN A 292 -35.70 33.07 -24.76
C ASN A 292 -34.25 33.35 -25.15
N TYR A 293 -33.29 33.09 -24.25
CA TYR A 293 -31.86 33.15 -24.52
C TYR A 293 -31.40 32.17 -25.62
N GLN A 294 -32.03 30.99 -25.76
CA GLN A 294 -31.75 30.06 -26.85
C GLN A 294 -32.11 30.68 -28.20
N ILE A 295 -33.25 31.37 -28.27
CA ILE A 295 -33.70 32.01 -29.52
C ILE A 295 -32.74 33.13 -29.92
N VAL A 296 -32.29 33.94 -28.96
CA VAL A 296 -31.25 34.96 -29.20
C VAL A 296 -29.97 34.31 -29.71
N ALA A 297 -29.52 33.21 -29.11
CA ALA A 297 -28.30 32.51 -29.54
C ALA A 297 -28.42 31.91 -30.96
N ASP A 298 -29.58 31.35 -31.31
CA ASP A 298 -29.82 30.70 -32.62
C ASP A 298 -29.86 31.72 -33.77
N PHE A 299 -30.38 32.92 -33.51
CA PHE A 299 -30.47 34.02 -34.47
C PHE A 299 -29.39 35.09 -34.25
N PHE A 300 -28.33 34.77 -33.50
CA PHE A 300 -27.30 35.73 -33.12
C PHE A 300 -26.59 36.34 -34.33
N ARG A 301 -26.41 37.66 -34.29
CA ARG A 301 -25.66 38.42 -35.28
C ARG A 301 -24.82 39.45 -34.55
N MET A 302 -23.50 39.39 -34.74
CA MET A 302 -22.58 40.33 -34.12
C MET A 302 -22.86 41.76 -34.63
N PRO A 303 -23.22 42.72 -33.74
CA PRO A 303 -23.41 44.11 -34.14
C PRO A 303 -22.07 44.83 -34.29
N ALA A 304 -22.07 45.98 -34.98
CA ALA A 304 -20.87 46.80 -35.17
C ALA A 304 -20.35 47.45 -33.87
N SER A 305 -21.24 47.69 -32.90
CA SER A 305 -20.92 48.20 -31.57
C SER A 305 -21.84 47.55 -30.54
N LEU A 306 -21.27 47.16 -29.40
CA LEU A 306 -22.02 46.58 -28.28
C LEU A 306 -22.14 47.60 -27.15
N SER A 307 -23.35 47.76 -26.61
CA SER A 307 -23.53 48.43 -25.33
C SER A 307 -23.15 47.49 -24.17
N VAL A 308 -23.02 48.04 -22.96
CA VAL A 308 -22.76 47.24 -21.75
C VAL A 308 -23.93 46.28 -21.50
N GLU A 309 -25.17 46.74 -21.69
CA GLU A 309 -26.39 45.92 -21.54
C GLU A 309 -26.43 44.78 -22.58
N ALA A 310 -26.05 45.05 -23.83
CA ALA A 310 -25.95 44.03 -24.87
C ALA A 310 -24.87 42.98 -24.56
N THR A 311 -23.74 43.41 -23.97
CA THR A 311 -22.67 42.52 -23.52
C THR A 311 -23.18 41.58 -22.42
N PHE A 312 -23.88 42.10 -21.41
CA PHE A 312 -24.46 41.27 -20.36
C PHE A 312 -25.52 40.31 -20.90
N LEU A 313 -26.35 40.74 -21.86
CA LEU A 313 -27.30 39.85 -22.51
C LEU A 313 -26.62 38.70 -23.26
N ILE A 314 -25.50 38.96 -23.94
CA ILE A 314 -24.68 37.92 -24.57
C ILE A 314 -24.17 36.93 -23.52
N LEU A 315 -23.70 37.41 -22.36
CA LEU A 315 -23.24 36.54 -21.28
C LEU A 315 -24.38 35.72 -20.66
N GLU A 316 -25.58 36.29 -20.50
CA GLU A 316 -26.77 35.52 -20.08
C GLU A 316 -27.17 34.47 -21.14
N CYS A 317 -26.98 34.77 -22.43
CA CYS A 317 -27.11 33.76 -23.48
C CYS A 317 -26.08 32.65 -23.35
N VAL A 318 -24.82 32.94 -23.01
CA VAL A 318 -23.79 31.92 -22.74
C VAL A 318 -24.11 31.09 -21.48
N ARG A 319 -24.81 31.68 -20.50
CA ARG A 319 -25.24 30.99 -19.28
C ARG A 319 -26.39 30.02 -19.55
N HIS A 320 -27.40 30.47 -20.30
CA HIS A 320 -28.68 29.77 -20.42
C HIS A 320 -28.88 29.03 -21.75
N ALA A 321 -28.27 29.48 -22.86
CA ALA A 321 -28.40 28.83 -24.16
C ALA A 321 -27.38 27.70 -24.35
N ASN A 322 -27.77 26.67 -25.10
CA ASN A 322 -26.93 25.54 -25.47
C ASN A 322 -26.68 25.55 -26.98
N SER A 323 -25.92 26.55 -27.46
CA SER A 323 -25.58 26.72 -28.88
C SER A 323 -24.06 26.75 -29.09
N SER A 324 -23.52 25.69 -29.69
CA SER A 324 -22.08 25.58 -29.97
C SER A 324 -21.63 26.51 -31.10
N THR A 325 -22.51 26.77 -32.08
CA THR A 325 -22.28 27.72 -33.17
C THR A 325 -22.17 29.14 -32.63
N PHE A 326 -23.06 29.54 -31.72
CA PHE A 326 -23.00 30.83 -31.02
C PHE A 326 -21.68 31.02 -30.25
N LEU A 327 -21.27 30.02 -29.45
CA LEU A 327 -20.03 30.09 -28.70
C LEU A 327 -18.80 30.21 -29.61
N LYS A 328 -18.78 29.53 -30.76
CA LYS A 328 -17.68 29.63 -31.72
C LYS A 328 -17.56 31.05 -32.29
N VAL A 329 -18.69 31.65 -32.70
CA VAL A 329 -18.72 33.03 -33.21
C VAL A 329 -18.19 34.03 -32.17
N LEU A 330 -18.58 33.87 -30.89
CA LEU A 330 -18.11 34.76 -29.84
C LEU A 330 -16.61 34.60 -29.52
N LYS A 331 -16.06 33.39 -29.63
CA LYS A 331 -14.64 33.12 -29.39
C LYS A 331 -13.74 33.74 -30.45
N ASP A 332 -14.16 33.67 -31.71
CA ASP A 332 -13.34 34.07 -32.85
C ASP A 332 -13.36 35.60 -33.10
N GLN A 333 -14.33 36.32 -32.52
CA GLN A 333 -14.54 37.75 -32.76
C GLN A 333 -13.95 38.64 -31.66
N LYS A 334 -13.61 39.89 -32.01
CA LYS A 334 -13.11 40.91 -31.07
C LYS A 334 -14.24 41.79 -30.58
N TRP A 335 -14.68 41.59 -29.34
CA TRP A 335 -15.86 42.29 -28.81
C TRP A 335 -15.78 42.63 -27.32
N LEU A 336 -14.82 42.07 -26.56
CA LEU A 336 -14.60 42.44 -25.17
C LEU A 336 -13.71 43.68 -25.08
N ASN A 337 -14.11 44.63 -24.24
CA ASN A 337 -13.39 45.88 -24.04
C ASN A 337 -12.37 45.77 -22.90
N THR A 338 -11.10 45.94 -23.25
CA THR A 338 -9.98 46.05 -22.30
C THR A 338 -9.24 47.40 -22.47
N GLY A 339 -9.94 48.43 -22.94
CA GLY A 339 -9.40 49.68 -23.50
C GLY A 339 -9.29 49.65 -25.03
N VAL A 340 -9.11 48.46 -25.61
CA VAL A 340 -9.20 48.16 -27.05
C VAL A 340 -10.04 46.88 -27.18
N LEU A 341 -10.83 46.75 -28.25
CA LEU A 341 -11.61 45.53 -28.49
C LEU A 341 -10.69 44.33 -28.79
N ARG A 342 -10.84 43.29 -27.97
CA ARG A 342 -10.04 42.06 -28.03
C ARG A 342 -10.92 40.82 -28.11
N SER A 343 -10.32 39.73 -28.59
CA SER A 343 -10.98 38.42 -28.57
C SER A 343 -10.97 37.85 -27.15
N PRO A 344 -11.97 37.07 -26.73
CA PRO A 344 -12.02 36.52 -25.38
C PRO A 344 -10.75 35.80 -24.93
N SER A 345 -10.12 35.02 -25.80
CA SER A 345 -8.87 34.29 -25.50
C SER A 345 -7.66 35.17 -25.19
N GLU A 346 -7.69 36.45 -25.56
CA GLU A 346 -6.64 37.41 -25.26
C GLU A 346 -6.89 38.15 -23.93
N CYS A 347 -8.09 38.04 -23.37
CA CYS A 347 -8.52 38.83 -22.23
C CYS A 347 -8.29 38.11 -20.89
N PHE A 348 -8.07 38.91 -19.85
CA PHE A 348 -7.92 38.45 -18.47
C PHE A 348 -9.01 39.06 -17.59
N LEU A 349 -9.71 38.23 -16.82
CA LEU A 349 -10.55 38.71 -15.73
C LEU A 349 -9.68 38.82 -14.49
N VAL A 350 -9.30 40.04 -14.14
CA VAL A 350 -8.33 40.29 -13.07
C VAL A 350 -9.00 40.19 -11.71
N ASN A 351 -8.60 39.19 -10.92
CA ASN A 351 -8.90 39.13 -9.50
C ASN A 351 -7.84 39.92 -8.70
N GLY A 352 -8.25 40.63 -7.65
CA GLY A 352 -7.35 41.41 -6.80
C GLY A 352 -6.20 40.61 -6.18
N GLU A 353 -6.38 39.30 -6.00
CA GLU A 353 -5.41 38.42 -5.32
C GLU A 353 -4.12 38.15 -6.13
N TRP A 354 -4.22 38.10 -7.47
CA TRP A 354 -3.07 37.81 -8.35
C TRP A 354 -2.83 38.87 -9.42
N ARG A 355 -3.50 40.03 -9.30
CA ARG A 355 -3.30 41.21 -10.15
C ARG A 355 -1.84 41.66 -10.23
N CYS A 356 -1.04 41.41 -9.19
CA CYS A 356 0.38 41.77 -9.19
C CYS A 356 1.16 41.08 -10.32
N LEU A 357 0.75 39.87 -10.74
CA LEU A 357 1.49 39.07 -11.73
C LEU A 357 1.39 39.69 -13.12
N LEU A 358 0.21 40.22 -13.45
CA LEU A 358 -0.04 40.90 -14.73
C LEU A 358 0.56 42.31 -14.78
N LYS A 359 1.01 42.87 -13.65
CA LYS A 359 1.67 44.19 -13.58
C LYS A 359 3.18 44.10 -13.85
N VAL A 360 3.76 42.91 -13.81
CA VAL A 360 5.21 42.70 -14.05
C VAL A 360 5.61 43.07 -15.48
N PHE A 361 4.75 42.79 -16.46
CA PHE A 361 4.94 43.19 -17.85
C PHE A 361 3.75 44.01 -18.34
N ASN A 362 4.02 45.01 -19.18
CA ASN A 362 2.98 45.70 -19.92
C ASN A 362 2.49 44.81 -21.06
N GLY A 363 1.18 44.61 -21.19
CA GLY A 363 0.62 43.87 -22.33
C GLY A 363 -0.44 42.81 -22.03
N PHE A 364 -0.84 42.63 -20.76
CA PHE A 364 -1.97 41.77 -20.41
C PHE A 364 -3.30 42.53 -20.53
N PRO A 365 -4.19 42.19 -21.49
CA PRO A 365 -5.47 42.89 -21.69
C PRO A 365 -6.46 42.50 -20.59
N SER A 366 -6.56 43.30 -19.54
CA SER A 366 -7.52 43.09 -18.45
C SER A 366 -8.90 43.63 -18.80
N ILE A 367 -9.94 42.84 -18.58
CA ILE A 367 -11.34 43.32 -18.62
C ILE A 367 -11.50 44.38 -17.55
N SER A 368 -11.90 45.59 -17.97
CA SER A 368 -11.99 46.73 -17.06
C SER A 368 -13.30 46.72 -16.28
N GLU A 369 -13.22 46.59 -14.95
CA GLU A 369 -14.34 46.85 -14.06
C GLU A 369 -14.84 48.30 -14.14
N GLU A 370 -13.99 49.25 -14.55
CA GLU A 370 -14.39 50.65 -14.74
C GLU A 370 -15.38 50.80 -15.90
N TYR A 371 -15.30 49.93 -16.92
CA TYR A 371 -16.19 49.97 -18.09
C TYR A 371 -17.45 49.12 -17.91
N TYR A 372 -17.33 47.89 -17.39
CA TYR A 372 -18.46 46.96 -17.25
C TYR A 372 -19.14 47.01 -15.86
N GLY A 373 -18.53 47.66 -14.87
CA GLY A 373 -18.96 47.61 -13.47
C GLY A 373 -18.57 46.31 -12.76
N PRO A 374 -18.77 46.22 -11.43
CA PRO A 374 -18.38 45.05 -10.63
C PRO A 374 -19.17 43.78 -10.97
N THR A 375 -20.33 43.93 -11.62
CA THR A 375 -21.21 42.81 -12.00
C THR A 375 -20.54 41.83 -12.97
N ILE A 376 -19.56 42.28 -13.77
CA ILE A 376 -18.84 41.42 -14.73
C ILE A 376 -18.16 40.21 -14.07
N VAL A 377 -17.72 40.36 -12.81
CA VAL A 377 -17.09 39.29 -12.03
C VAL A 377 -18.05 38.13 -11.76
N SER A 378 -19.37 38.41 -11.65
CA SER A 378 -20.39 37.36 -11.47
C SER A 378 -20.52 36.43 -12.68
N TYR A 379 -20.01 36.84 -13.85
CA TYR A 379 -20.02 36.05 -15.09
C TYR A 379 -18.71 35.28 -15.33
N LYS A 380 -17.94 35.02 -14.27
CA LYS A 380 -16.66 34.29 -14.34
C LYS A 380 -16.76 33.00 -15.17
N ASN A 381 -17.82 32.21 -14.95
CA ASN A 381 -17.98 30.91 -15.61
C ASN A 381 -18.27 31.06 -17.11
N GLU A 382 -19.09 32.05 -17.49
CA GLU A 382 -19.43 32.37 -18.87
C GLU A 382 -18.20 32.90 -19.63
N LEU A 383 -17.45 33.80 -19.01
CA LEU A 383 -16.20 34.33 -19.55
C LEU A 383 -15.16 33.21 -19.73
N LYS A 384 -15.05 32.28 -18.77
CA LYS A 384 -14.20 31.09 -18.91
C LYS A 384 -14.62 30.20 -20.08
N LYS A 385 -15.91 29.96 -20.27
CA LYS A 385 -16.42 29.18 -21.43
C LYS A 385 -16.02 29.82 -22.76
N LEU A 386 -15.95 31.15 -22.81
CA LEU A 386 -15.51 31.93 -23.96
C LEU A 386 -13.99 31.96 -24.13
N GLY A 387 -13.21 31.46 -23.18
CA GLY A 387 -11.75 31.41 -23.25
C GLY A 387 -11.04 32.60 -22.60
N VAL A 388 -11.75 33.47 -21.89
CA VAL A 388 -11.13 34.48 -21.03
C VAL A 388 -10.35 33.79 -19.93
N VAL A 389 -9.13 34.25 -19.68
CA VAL A 389 -8.30 33.73 -18.60
C VAL A 389 -8.83 34.29 -17.27
N VAL A 390 -9.51 33.44 -16.51
CA VAL A 390 -10.15 33.80 -15.23
C VAL A 390 -9.51 33.15 -14.01
N ASP A 391 -8.71 32.11 -14.22
CA ASP A 391 -8.10 31.32 -13.16
C ASP A 391 -6.59 31.60 -13.06
N PHE A 392 -6.07 31.52 -11.83
CA PHE A 392 -4.69 31.83 -11.53
C PHE A 392 -3.70 30.93 -12.28
N ASP A 393 -3.93 29.62 -12.34
CA ASP A 393 -3.00 28.68 -12.97
C ASP A 393 -2.85 28.94 -14.48
N GLU A 394 -3.95 29.26 -15.14
CA GLU A 394 -3.94 29.61 -16.56
C GLU A 394 -3.23 30.95 -16.78
N ALA A 395 -3.50 31.96 -15.93
CA ALA A 395 -2.81 33.23 -15.96
C ALA A 395 -1.30 33.09 -15.73
N ALA A 396 -0.90 32.25 -14.77
CA ALA A 396 0.51 31.97 -14.47
C ALA A 396 1.22 31.27 -15.63
N ASN A 397 0.53 30.36 -16.34
CA ASN A 397 1.07 29.71 -17.53
C ASN A 397 1.23 30.66 -18.73
N VAL A 398 0.29 31.61 -18.92
CA VAL A 398 0.46 32.66 -19.95
C VAL A 398 1.60 33.60 -19.56
N PHE A 399 1.69 33.98 -18.29
CA PHE A 399 2.79 34.80 -17.76
C PHE A 399 4.14 34.13 -18.00
N ALA A 400 4.29 32.84 -17.69
CA ALA A 400 5.54 32.12 -17.92
C ALA A 400 5.98 32.11 -19.39
N ARG A 401 5.03 31.97 -20.33
CA ARG A 401 5.32 32.06 -21.77
C ARG A 401 5.83 33.44 -22.17
N GLN A 402 5.18 34.50 -21.69
CA GLN A 402 5.67 35.87 -21.93
C GLN A 402 7.01 36.13 -21.25
N PHE A 403 7.18 35.67 -20.01
CA PHE A 403 8.43 35.78 -19.26
C PHE A 403 9.59 35.14 -20.03
N LYS A 404 9.39 33.94 -20.58
CA LYS A 404 10.37 33.24 -21.42
C LYS A 404 10.71 34.01 -22.68
N GLN A 405 9.73 34.61 -23.35
CA GLN A 405 9.96 35.47 -24.51
C GLN A 405 10.78 36.71 -24.14
N HIS A 406 10.46 37.36 -23.01
CA HIS A 406 11.21 38.51 -22.49
C HIS A 406 12.64 38.14 -22.08
N ALA A 407 12.84 36.98 -21.44
CA ALA A 407 14.16 36.47 -21.09
C ALA A 407 15.01 36.18 -22.35
N ALA A 408 14.45 35.50 -23.35
CA ALA A 408 15.12 35.17 -24.60
C ALA A 408 15.52 36.41 -25.43
N SER A 409 14.76 37.49 -25.32
CA SER A 409 15.02 38.79 -25.97
C SER A 409 15.83 39.76 -25.10
N SER A 410 16.26 39.33 -23.90
CA SER A 410 16.99 40.16 -22.93
C SER A 410 16.29 41.49 -22.60
N SER A 411 14.96 41.48 -22.54
CA SER A 411 14.12 42.67 -22.28
C SER A 411 13.57 42.76 -20.86
N ILE A 412 14.01 41.86 -19.96
CA ILE A 412 13.66 41.91 -18.54
C ILE A 412 14.53 42.96 -17.85
N THR A 413 13.91 44.04 -17.38
CA THR A 413 14.60 45.13 -16.68
C THR A 413 14.69 44.88 -15.17
N LYS A 414 15.45 45.74 -14.47
CA LYS A 414 15.52 45.77 -13.00
C LYS A 414 14.13 45.87 -12.36
N GLU A 415 13.29 46.77 -12.86
CA GLU A 415 11.95 47.03 -12.35
C GLU A 415 11.05 45.80 -12.51
N ASN A 416 11.17 45.07 -13.62
CA ASN A 416 10.42 43.85 -13.85
C ASN A 416 10.81 42.76 -12.84
N VAL A 417 12.10 42.60 -12.55
CA VAL A 417 12.61 41.64 -11.55
C VAL A 417 12.10 41.96 -10.16
N LEU A 418 12.24 43.21 -9.71
CA LEU A 418 11.79 43.63 -8.38
C LEU A 418 10.26 43.54 -8.26
N SER A 419 9.52 43.93 -9.30
CA SER A 419 8.07 43.80 -9.36
C SER A 419 7.62 42.34 -9.30
N PHE A 420 8.33 41.44 -9.99
CA PHE A 420 8.08 40.01 -9.93
C PHE A 420 8.33 39.43 -8.54
N LEU A 421 9.47 39.76 -7.90
CA LEU A 421 9.81 39.26 -6.57
C LEU A 421 8.84 39.77 -5.50
N SER A 422 8.44 41.05 -5.58
CA SER A 422 7.39 41.63 -4.76
C SER A 422 6.05 40.92 -4.95
N CYS A 423 5.66 40.66 -6.20
CA CYS A 423 4.46 39.88 -6.49
C CYS A 423 4.55 38.44 -5.96
N TYR A 424 5.68 37.77 -6.13
CA TYR A 424 5.88 36.41 -5.65
C TYR A 424 5.78 36.32 -4.12
N ARG A 425 6.33 37.30 -3.41
CA ARG A 425 6.14 37.47 -1.96
C ARG A 425 4.66 37.65 -1.59
N GLN A 426 3.92 38.46 -2.35
CA GLN A 426 2.49 38.67 -2.12
C GLN A 426 1.71 37.37 -2.35
N LEU A 427 1.98 36.65 -3.44
CA LEU A 427 1.32 35.39 -3.77
C LEU A 427 1.56 34.33 -2.67
N LYS A 428 2.79 34.22 -2.14
CA LYS A 428 3.10 33.33 -1.00
C LYS A 428 2.28 33.61 0.26
N LYS A 429 1.80 34.84 0.46
CA LYS A 429 0.93 35.20 1.60
C LYS A 429 -0.54 34.84 1.35
N THR A 430 -0.93 34.59 0.11
CA THR A 430 -2.26 34.14 -0.27
C THR A 430 -2.32 32.62 -0.37
N SER A 431 -3.50 32.05 -0.64
CA SER A 431 -3.68 30.61 -0.92
C SER A 431 -3.10 30.16 -2.28
N HIS A 432 -2.60 31.07 -3.11
CA HIS A 432 -2.12 30.78 -4.45
C HIS A 432 -0.63 30.41 -4.45
N GLN A 433 -0.28 29.26 -5.01
CA GLN A 433 1.09 28.83 -5.26
C GLN A 433 1.35 28.77 -6.76
N LEU A 434 2.48 29.33 -7.23
CA LEU A 434 2.84 29.25 -8.64
C LEU A 434 2.91 27.77 -9.10
N PRO A 435 2.32 27.42 -10.25
CA PRO A 435 2.43 26.07 -10.80
C PRO A 435 3.89 25.65 -10.99
N ASN A 436 4.15 24.34 -10.86
CA ASN A 436 5.51 23.79 -10.92
C ASN A 436 6.20 24.08 -12.26
N GLU A 437 5.46 24.05 -13.36
CA GLU A 437 5.94 24.37 -14.70
C GLU A 437 6.43 25.81 -14.81
N VAL A 438 5.72 26.74 -14.14
CA VAL A 438 6.09 28.16 -14.08
C VAL A 438 7.35 28.34 -13.23
N ILE A 439 7.43 27.69 -12.07
CA ILE A 439 8.64 27.72 -11.22
C ILE A 439 9.82 27.16 -12.01
N LYS A 440 9.67 26.03 -12.71
CA LYS A 440 10.72 25.44 -13.54
C LYS A 440 11.22 26.44 -14.60
N CYS A 441 10.31 27.07 -15.33
CA CYS A 441 10.64 28.12 -16.30
C CYS A 441 11.46 29.24 -15.64
N LEU A 442 11.02 29.73 -14.49
CA LEU A 442 11.71 30.79 -13.76
C LEU A 442 13.11 30.35 -13.27
N ARG A 443 13.32 29.07 -12.94
CA ARG A 443 14.62 28.55 -12.50
C ARG A 443 15.64 28.37 -13.63
N GLU A 444 15.16 28.04 -14.83
CA GLU A 444 16.01 27.64 -15.97
C GLU A 444 16.34 28.80 -16.91
N GLU A 445 15.43 29.78 -17.06
CA GLU A 445 15.63 30.91 -17.94
C GLU A 445 16.68 31.89 -17.39
N LYS A 446 17.44 32.53 -18.29
CA LYS A 446 18.49 33.51 -17.92
C LYS A 446 17.91 34.91 -17.81
N TRP A 447 17.58 35.35 -16.60
CA TRP A 447 16.95 36.65 -16.37
C TRP A 447 17.51 37.43 -15.17
N LEU A 448 18.38 36.83 -14.36
CA LEU A 448 19.07 37.52 -13.27
C LEU A 448 20.41 38.07 -13.75
N GLN A 449 20.61 39.38 -13.57
CA GLN A 449 21.87 40.04 -13.83
C GLN A 449 22.87 39.70 -12.71
N THR A 450 23.98 39.07 -13.09
CA THR A 450 25.11 38.83 -12.20
C THR A 450 26.30 39.66 -12.66
N ARG A 451 27.32 39.78 -11.79
CA ARG A 451 28.61 40.40 -12.15
C ARG A 451 29.35 39.66 -13.28
N LEU A 452 28.92 38.43 -13.61
CA LEU A 452 29.42 37.62 -14.72
C LEU A 452 28.41 37.49 -15.88
N GLY A 453 27.52 38.48 -16.01
CA GLY A 453 26.47 38.55 -17.04
C GLY A 453 25.13 37.96 -16.60
N THR A 454 24.15 37.93 -17.51
CA THR A 454 22.81 37.43 -17.20
C THR A 454 22.81 35.90 -17.09
N LYS A 455 22.39 35.38 -15.93
CA LYS A 455 22.37 33.96 -15.59
C LYS A 455 20.97 33.52 -15.16
N ALA A 456 20.76 32.22 -15.15
CA ALA A 456 19.58 31.63 -14.54
C ALA A 456 19.72 31.67 -13.01
N PRO A 457 18.62 31.70 -12.24
CA PRO A 457 18.67 31.64 -10.78
C PRO A 457 19.51 30.49 -10.23
N THR A 458 19.38 29.28 -10.79
CA THR A 458 20.19 28.11 -10.40
C THR A 458 21.69 28.26 -10.68
N GLY A 459 22.07 29.21 -11.53
CA GLY A 459 23.45 29.55 -11.88
C GLY A 459 23.95 30.83 -11.22
N SER A 460 23.27 31.34 -10.20
CA SER A 460 23.54 32.64 -9.57
C SER A 460 23.74 32.50 -8.06
N ILE A 461 24.58 33.37 -7.49
CA ILE A 461 24.88 33.39 -6.04
C ILE A 461 24.42 34.71 -5.44
N LEU A 462 23.78 34.66 -4.28
CA LEU A 462 23.53 35.84 -3.46
C LEU A 462 24.77 36.12 -2.61
N PHE A 463 25.32 37.33 -2.69
CA PHE A 463 26.53 37.69 -1.97
C PHE A 463 26.35 37.58 -0.44
N HIS A 464 27.37 37.04 0.23
CA HIS A 464 27.47 36.87 1.69
C HIS A 464 28.95 37.03 2.10
N THR A 465 29.22 37.44 3.33
CA THR A 465 30.59 37.72 3.82
C THR A 465 31.51 36.50 3.76
N ASP A 466 30.96 35.28 3.84
CA ASP A 466 31.75 34.05 3.78
C ASP A 466 32.49 33.87 2.44
N TRP A 467 32.01 34.53 1.38
CA TRP A 467 32.63 34.46 0.06
C TRP A 467 33.79 35.46 -0.12
N GLU A 468 33.91 36.47 0.75
CA GLU A 468 34.81 37.63 0.59
C GLU A 468 36.26 37.19 0.35
N TYR A 469 36.76 36.27 1.17
CA TYR A 469 38.14 35.77 1.10
C TYR A 469 38.43 34.86 -0.09
N LEU A 470 37.39 34.35 -0.78
CA LEU A 470 37.54 33.53 -2.00
C LEU A 470 37.46 34.37 -3.27
N THR A 471 36.85 35.55 -3.24
CA THR A 471 36.68 36.41 -4.42
C THR A 471 37.97 36.74 -5.19
N PRO A 472 39.17 36.85 -4.57
CA PRO A 472 40.40 37.12 -5.32
C PRO A 472 40.88 35.94 -6.19
N ILE A 473 40.45 34.72 -5.86
CA ILE A 473 40.93 33.47 -6.49
C ILE A 473 39.80 32.62 -7.07
N VAL A 474 38.55 33.07 -7.00
CA VAL A 474 37.38 32.37 -7.56
C VAL A 474 36.44 33.36 -8.25
N SER A 475 36.14 33.10 -9.51
CA SER A 475 35.16 33.87 -10.29
C SER A 475 33.74 33.38 -10.00
N LEU A 476 33.05 34.06 -9.09
CA LEU A 476 31.69 33.68 -8.63
C LEU A 476 30.60 34.55 -9.28
N PRO A 477 29.48 33.97 -9.76
CA PRO A 477 28.39 34.69 -10.42
C PRO A 477 27.45 35.35 -9.40
N PHE A 478 27.97 36.33 -8.65
CA PHE A 478 27.15 37.09 -7.70
C PHE A 478 26.09 37.90 -8.43
N ILE A 479 24.84 37.84 -7.96
CA ILE A 479 23.78 38.77 -8.36
C ILE A 479 24.33 40.19 -8.19
N ASP A 480 24.12 41.02 -9.21
CA ASP A 480 24.63 42.38 -9.24
C ASP A 480 23.84 43.26 -8.27
N ASP A 481 24.28 43.28 -7.01
CA ASP A 481 23.73 44.06 -5.91
C ASP A 481 24.30 45.49 -5.84
N SER A 482 25.09 45.90 -6.84
CA SER A 482 25.57 47.27 -6.97
C SER A 482 24.42 48.24 -7.25
N ASP A 483 24.63 49.53 -6.99
CA ASP A 483 23.62 50.57 -7.29
C ASP A 483 23.27 50.65 -8.78
N THR A 484 24.23 50.29 -9.65
CA THR A 484 24.05 50.18 -11.11
C THR A 484 23.32 48.91 -11.57
N GLY A 485 23.28 47.88 -10.72
CA GLY A 485 22.52 46.65 -10.91
C GLY A 485 21.17 46.72 -10.20
N TYR A 486 20.88 45.74 -9.34
CA TYR A 486 19.63 45.69 -8.57
C TYR A 486 19.63 46.55 -7.30
N GLY A 487 20.81 46.98 -6.82
CA GLY A 487 20.96 47.66 -5.52
C GLY A 487 20.67 46.73 -4.34
N ARG A 488 20.78 47.29 -3.12
CA ARG A 488 20.61 46.51 -1.87
C ARG A 488 19.20 45.96 -1.65
N GLU A 489 18.19 46.48 -2.35
CA GLU A 489 16.78 46.02 -2.27
C GLU A 489 16.63 44.54 -2.66
N ILE A 490 17.47 44.03 -3.59
CA ILE A 490 17.40 42.62 -4.02
C ILE A 490 17.68 41.65 -2.87
N LEU A 491 18.47 42.06 -1.89
CA LEU A 491 18.83 41.26 -0.72
C LEU A 491 17.63 41.04 0.20
N GLU A 492 16.64 41.94 0.19
CA GLU A 492 15.39 41.77 0.94
C GLU A 492 14.61 40.55 0.45
N TYR A 493 14.80 40.12 -0.80
CA TYR A 493 14.12 38.99 -1.42
C TYR A 493 14.90 37.66 -1.32
N ARG A 494 15.76 37.51 -0.30
CA ARG A 494 16.60 36.33 -0.10
C ARG A 494 15.81 35.01 -0.11
N ASP A 495 14.69 34.95 0.57
CA ASP A 495 13.89 33.72 0.68
C ASP A 495 13.17 33.39 -0.64
N GLU A 496 12.72 34.40 -1.37
CA GLU A 496 12.16 34.25 -2.71
C GLU A 496 13.21 33.73 -3.70
N LEU A 497 14.40 34.34 -3.71
CA LEU A 497 15.51 33.96 -4.59
C LEU A 497 16.02 32.55 -4.26
N LYS A 498 16.10 32.17 -2.98
CA LYS A 498 16.46 30.82 -2.55
C LYS A 498 15.49 29.77 -3.08
N VAL A 499 14.17 30.05 -3.06
CA VAL A 499 13.17 29.13 -3.64
C VAL A 499 13.28 29.03 -5.15
N LEU A 500 13.75 30.09 -5.82
CA LEU A 500 14.05 30.07 -7.26
C LEU A 500 15.42 29.44 -7.57
N GLY A 501 16.14 28.91 -6.58
CA GLY A 501 17.37 28.16 -6.79
C GLY A 501 18.64 29.00 -6.76
N VAL A 502 18.57 30.29 -6.40
CA VAL A 502 19.76 31.10 -6.12
C VAL A 502 20.47 30.54 -4.90
N VAL A 503 21.78 30.36 -5.00
CA VAL A 503 22.61 29.91 -3.88
C VAL A 503 22.79 31.05 -2.89
N ALA A 504 22.21 30.91 -1.71
CA ALA A 504 22.29 31.90 -0.63
C ALA A 504 23.13 31.43 0.57
N GLU A 505 23.56 30.16 0.57
CA GLU A 505 24.35 29.54 1.64
C GLU A 505 25.70 29.08 1.10
N PHE A 506 26.75 29.27 1.88
CA PHE A 506 28.12 28.95 1.50
C PHE A 506 28.32 27.48 1.12
N SER A 507 27.83 26.55 1.95
CA SER A 507 27.94 25.11 1.72
C SER A 507 27.29 24.66 0.40
N SER A 508 26.16 25.26 0.04
CA SER A 508 25.42 24.88 -1.18
C SER A 508 26.08 25.38 -2.48
N GLY A 509 27.09 26.26 -2.41
CA GLY A 509 27.72 26.87 -3.58
C GLY A 509 29.06 26.27 -3.99
N MET A 510 29.47 25.13 -3.42
CA MET A 510 30.78 24.53 -3.69
C MET A 510 31.04 24.27 -5.18
N GLN A 511 30.01 23.89 -5.96
CA GLN A 511 30.14 23.67 -7.40
C GLN A 511 30.64 24.91 -8.16
N PHE A 512 30.23 26.10 -7.73
CA PHE A 512 30.71 27.36 -8.31
C PHE A 512 32.16 27.66 -7.92
N VAL A 513 32.56 27.25 -6.72
CA VAL A 513 33.95 27.39 -6.25
C VAL A 513 34.89 26.52 -7.08
N VAL A 514 34.54 25.25 -7.29
CA VAL A 514 35.33 24.32 -8.11
C VAL A 514 35.45 24.82 -9.54
N SER A 515 34.33 25.22 -10.16
CA SER A 515 34.29 25.65 -11.56
C SER A 515 34.93 27.03 -11.81
N GLY A 516 34.96 27.89 -10.79
CA GLY A 516 35.43 29.27 -10.89
C GLY A 516 36.86 29.49 -10.39
N LEU A 517 37.55 28.44 -9.94
CA LEU A 517 38.86 28.52 -9.29
C LEU A 517 39.94 29.03 -10.27
N ASN A 518 40.63 30.10 -9.87
CA ASN A 518 41.71 30.72 -10.62
C ASN A 518 42.82 31.13 -9.65
N ILE A 519 43.67 30.16 -9.28
CA ILE A 519 44.73 30.36 -8.28
C ILE A 519 45.94 31.06 -8.94
N PRO A 520 46.52 32.11 -8.33
CA PRO A 520 47.70 32.76 -8.85
C PRO A 520 48.89 31.77 -8.95
N PRO A 521 49.77 31.91 -9.96
CA PRO A 521 50.87 30.99 -10.20
C PRO A 521 51.95 30.99 -9.09
N ASN A 522 52.01 32.02 -8.24
CA ASN A 522 52.88 32.06 -7.08
C ASN A 522 52.04 31.85 -5.79
N PRO A 523 52.26 30.75 -5.03
CA PRO A 523 51.54 30.48 -3.79
C PRO A 523 51.68 31.55 -2.71
N SER A 524 52.72 32.39 -2.80
CA SER A 524 52.98 33.48 -1.85
C SER A 524 52.01 34.67 -2.01
N ASP A 525 51.28 34.73 -3.13
CA ASP A 525 50.30 35.79 -3.42
C ASP A 525 48.93 35.48 -2.79
N ILE A 526 48.77 34.30 -2.18
CA ILE A 526 47.54 33.88 -1.52
C ILE A 526 47.58 34.32 -0.06
N ALA A 527 46.62 35.15 0.35
CA ALA A 527 46.50 35.55 1.75
C ALA A 527 46.23 34.33 2.67
N PRO A 528 46.73 34.31 3.91
CA PRO A 528 46.47 33.23 4.86
C PRO A 528 44.97 32.96 5.07
N GLN A 529 44.15 34.01 5.07
CA GLN A 529 42.69 33.91 5.22
C GLN A 529 42.04 33.21 4.02
N THR A 530 42.53 33.46 2.81
CA THR A 530 42.10 32.75 1.59
C THR A 530 42.45 31.26 1.65
N THR A 531 43.63 30.92 2.18
CA THR A 531 44.05 29.53 2.40
C THR A 531 43.13 28.81 3.39
N LEU A 532 42.76 29.47 4.49
CA LEU A 532 41.81 28.92 5.47
C LEU A 532 40.42 28.72 4.86
N SER A 533 39.95 29.64 4.03
CA SER A 533 38.68 29.50 3.30
C SER A 533 38.71 28.34 2.29
N LEU A 534 39.83 28.12 1.60
CA LEU A 534 40.03 26.95 0.73
C LEU A 534 40.02 25.64 1.53
N MET A 535 40.70 25.58 2.69
CA MET A 535 40.65 24.41 3.57
C MET A 535 39.23 24.13 4.07
N ASN A 536 38.44 25.18 4.34
CA ASN A 536 37.04 25.02 4.71
C ASN A 536 36.21 24.46 3.54
N CYS A 537 36.51 24.87 2.30
CA CYS A 537 35.90 24.27 1.10
C CYS A 537 36.23 22.78 0.98
N ILE A 538 37.48 22.38 1.20
CA ILE A 538 37.90 20.96 1.23
C ILE A 538 37.12 20.20 2.31
N ARG A 539 36.98 20.78 3.50
CA ARG A 539 36.23 20.16 4.59
C ARG A 539 34.76 19.96 4.25
N ILE A 540 34.12 20.93 3.59
CA ILE A 540 32.72 20.82 3.15
C ILE A 540 32.60 19.76 2.04
N LEU A 541 33.45 19.84 1.01
CA LEU A 541 33.47 18.87 -0.10
C LEU A 541 33.72 17.44 0.38
N SER A 542 34.62 17.24 1.35
CA SER A 542 34.90 15.92 1.96
C SER A 542 33.70 15.28 2.65
N ARG A 543 32.70 16.07 3.05
CA ARG A 543 31.48 15.60 3.71
C ARG A 543 30.33 15.40 2.73
N GLU A 544 30.29 16.19 1.66
CA GLU A 544 29.10 16.34 0.82
C GLU A 544 29.23 15.69 -0.56
N ASN A 545 30.41 15.69 -1.20
CA ASN A 545 30.55 15.17 -2.56
C ASN A 545 32.00 14.79 -2.91
N SER A 546 32.31 13.48 -2.94
CA SER A 546 33.65 12.98 -3.26
C SER A 546 34.08 13.25 -4.71
N ALA A 547 33.15 13.28 -5.67
CA ALA A 547 33.49 13.50 -7.08
C ALA A 547 33.91 14.97 -7.34
N LEU A 548 33.21 15.93 -6.74
CA LEU A 548 33.63 17.35 -6.78
C LEU A 548 34.91 17.59 -5.99
N LEU A 549 35.16 16.80 -4.94
CA LEU A 549 36.43 16.85 -4.21
C LEU A 549 37.60 16.41 -5.09
N ASP A 550 37.46 15.32 -5.86
CA ASP A 550 38.52 14.84 -6.76
C ASP A 550 38.84 15.87 -7.85
N GLU A 551 37.84 16.53 -8.43
CA GLU A 551 38.02 17.61 -9.40
C GLU A 551 38.73 18.82 -8.77
N PHE A 552 38.32 19.20 -7.55
CA PHE A 552 38.95 20.29 -6.80
C PHE A 552 40.40 19.99 -6.42
N LEU A 553 40.69 18.76 -5.97
CA LEU A 553 42.04 18.30 -5.64
C LEU A 553 42.92 18.24 -6.89
N GLY A 554 42.40 17.77 -8.03
CA GLY A 554 43.11 17.80 -9.31
C GLY A 554 43.51 19.22 -9.74
N CYS A 555 42.69 20.23 -9.44
CA CYS A 555 43.05 21.63 -9.64
C CYS A 555 44.18 22.10 -8.71
N LEU A 556 44.22 21.61 -7.45
CA LEU A 556 45.27 21.91 -6.47
C LEU A 556 46.59 21.16 -6.75
N GLU A 557 46.54 19.95 -7.30
CA GLU A 557 47.74 19.19 -7.70
C GLU A 557 48.44 19.84 -8.89
N ARG A 558 47.68 20.38 -9.85
CA ARG A 558 48.21 21.11 -11.02
C ARG A 558 49.01 22.36 -10.67
N ILE A 559 48.91 22.85 -9.44
CA ILE A 559 49.61 24.04 -8.92
C ILE A 559 50.70 23.71 -7.88
N GLY A 560 51.03 22.42 -7.69
CA GLY A 560 52.22 22.00 -6.92
C GLY A 560 51.96 21.53 -5.48
N VAL A 561 50.70 21.39 -5.05
CA VAL A 561 50.37 20.73 -3.77
C VAL A 561 50.63 19.23 -3.92
N LYS A 562 51.54 18.67 -3.11
CA LYS A 562 51.80 17.22 -3.08
C LYS A 562 50.77 16.54 -2.19
N ALA A 563 50.18 15.43 -2.66
CA ALA A 563 49.13 14.70 -1.95
C ALA A 563 49.54 13.25 -1.57
N ASP A 564 50.79 12.85 -1.80
CA ASP A 564 51.26 11.49 -1.46
C ASP A 564 51.71 11.39 0.00
N VAL A 565 50.80 10.89 0.82
CA VAL A 565 50.95 10.59 2.25
C VAL A 565 52.24 9.79 2.55
N LYS A 566 52.66 8.86 1.67
CA LYS A 566 53.85 8.03 1.94
C LYS A 566 55.15 8.83 1.87
N HIS A 567 55.22 9.78 0.94
CA HIS A 567 56.40 10.63 0.78
C HIS A 567 56.50 11.64 1.93
N GLU A 568 55.37 12.16 2.39
CA GLU A 568 55.27 13.07 3.53
C GLU A 568 55.68 12.41 4.86
N CYS A 569 55.16 11.21 5.16
CA CYS A 569 55.51 10.47 6.38
C CYS A 569 57.00 10.09 6.42
N SER A 570 57.61 9.78 5.27
CA SER A 570 59.04 9.47 5.19
C SER A 570 59.91 10.69 5.50
N LEU A 571 59.48 11.89 5.06
CA LEU A 571 60.15 13.14 5.38
C LEU A 571 60.04 13.48 6.88
N ILE A 572 58.85 13.28 7.46
CA ILE A 572 58.61 13.46 8.91
C ILE A 572 59.46 12.48 9.72
N ALA A 573 59.54 11.21 9.30
CA ALA A 573 60.32 10.20 9.99
C ALA A 573 61.83 10.48 9.96
N SER A 574 62.36 11.05 8.87
CA SER A 574 63.78 11.45 8.79
C SER A 574 64.20 12.48 9.86
N HIS A 575 63.21 13.18 10.44
CA HIS A 575 63.43 14.14 11.53
C HIS A 575 63.36 13.53 12.93
N LEU A 576 63.04 12.24 13.11
CA LEU A 576 62.93 11.61 14.44
C LEU A 576 64.25 11.62 15.22
N GLU A 577 65.35 11.24 14.58
CA GLU A 577 66.67 11.12 15.22
C GLU A 577 67.34 12.47 15.48
N SER A 578 66.88 13.55 14.82
CA SER A 578 67.34 14.91 15.12
C SER A 578 66.63 15.54 16.32
N GLN A 579 65.60 14.89 16.86
CA GLN A 579 64.89 15.35 18.06
C GLN A 579 65.50 14.75 19.34
N SER A 580 65.61 15.59 20.37
CA SER A 580 66.01 15.17 21.71
C SER A 580 64.89 15.23 22.74
N GLU A 581 63.72 15.77 22.38
CA GLU A 581 62.60 15.98 23.30
C GLU A 581 61.55 14.87 23.20
N PHE A 582 61.30 14.18 24.31
CA PHE A 582 60.32 13.09 24.38
C PHE A 582 58.91 13.49 23.91
N THR A 583 58.45 14.71 24.23
CA THR A 583 57.11 15.20 23.84
C THR A 583 56.99 15.37 22.32
N VAL A 584 58.05 15.83 21.66
CA VAL A 584 58.13 15.98 20.20
C VAL A 584 58.23 14.61 19.55
N ILE A 585 59.12 13.74 20.05
CA ILE A 585 59.28 12.36 19.57
C ILE A 585 57.97 11.58 19.68
N SER A 586 57.26 11.69 20.81
CA SER A 586 55.96 11.05 21.02
C SER A 586 54.89 11.57 20.06
N ARG A 587 54.83 12.89 19.79
CA ARG A 587 53.93 13.45 18.78
C ARG A 587 54.24 12.97 17.37
N ILE A 588 55.53 12.85 17.03
CA ILE A 588 55.95 12.31 15.74
C ILE A 588 55.55 10.83 15.63
N TYR A 589 55.78 10.01 16.66
CA TYR A 589 55.28 8.64 16.67
C TYR A 589 53.76 8.54 16.54
N LYS A 590 52.99 9.44 17.18
CA LYS A 590 51.53 9.50 17.00
C LYS A 590 51.13 9.83 15.55
N CYS A 591 51.85 10.76 14.92
CA CYS A 591 51.64 11.12 13.52
C CYS A 591 51.96 9.93 12.59
N LEU A 592 53.13 9.31 12.75
CA LEU A 592 53.55 8.15 11.93
C LEU A 592 52.64 6.94 12.17
N SER A 593 52.18 6.74 13.41
CA SER A 593 51.19 5.71 13.75
C SER A 593 49.85 5.96 13.08
N TYR A 594 49.37 7.20 13.02
CA TYR A 594 48.11 7.55 12.35
C TYR A 594 48.13 7.18 10.86
N PHE A 595 49.26 7.40 10.21
CA PHE A 595 49.46 7.06 8.79
C PHE A 595 49.99 5.64 8.54
N ASN A 596 50.12 4.82 9.59
CA ASN A 596 50.63 3.45 9.52
C ASN A 596 51.98 3.34 8.80
N TRP A 597 52.87 4.31 9.02
CA TRP A 597 54.20 4.34 8.44
C TRP A 597 55.15 3.41 9.21
N GLY A 598 56.10 2.75 8.55
CA GLY A 598 57.11 1.93 9.23
C GLY A 598 58.44 1.94 8.49
N PRO A 599 59.57 1.73 9.20
CA PRO A 599 60.88 1.62 8.57
C PRO A 599 60.87 0.44 7.58
N GLN A 600 61.23 0.69 6.33
CA GLN A 600 61.28 -0.36 5.32
C GLN A 600 62.32 -1.41 5.71
N LYS A 601 61.87 -2.64 6.02
CA LYS A 601 62.75 -3.80 6.14
C LYS A 601 63.42 -4.01 4.79
N GLY A 602 64.76 -4.01 4.78
CA GLY A 602 65.59 -4.06 3.58
C GLY A 602 65.02 -4.97 2.49
N ALA A 603 64.63 -4.35 1.38
CA ALA A 603 64.63 -5.03 0.10
C ALA A 603 66.08 -5.47 -0.15
N LEU A 604 66.27 -6.72 -0.57
CA LEU A 604 67.54 -7.27 -1.01
C LEU A 604 68.09 -6.45 -2.20
N THR A 605 68.74 -5.33 -1.91
CA THR A 605 69.58 -4.60 -2.85
C THR A 605 70.87 -4.25 -2.13
N LYS A 606 71.99 -4.69 -2.73
CA LYS A 606 73.35 -4.47 -2.26
C LYS A 606 73.70 -2.98 -2.31
N GLU A 607 73.31 -2.23 -1.29
CA GLU A 607 73.97 -1.01 -0.83
C GLU A 607 73.76 -0.90 0.69
N PRO A 608 74.73 -0.39 1.46
CA PRO A 608 74.61 -0.29 2.91
C PRO A 608 73.63 0.84 3.25
N ALA A 609 72.33 0.52 3.30
CA ALA A 609 71.36 1.38 3.94
C ALA A 609 71.67 1.43 5.44
N ASN A 610 71.85 2.63 6.00
CA ASN A 610 72.11 2.87 7.41
C ASN A 610 71.23 1.99 8.31
N GLU A 611 71.84 1.05 9.05
CA GLU A 611 71.21 0.24 10.10
C GLU A 611 70.68 1.07 11.29
N ALA A 612 70.71 2.41 11.20
CA ALA A 612 70.35 3.33 12.27
C ALA A 612 68.84 3.60 12.42
N SER A 613 68.04 3.44 11.36
CA SER A 613 66.65 3.98 11.29
C SER A 613 65.55 3.18 11.98
N ALA A 614 65.90 2.16 12.78
CA ALA A 614 64.95 1.23 13.41
C ALA A 614 65.02 1.18 14.95
N GLN A 615 65.65 2.17 15.59
CA GLN A 615 65.78 2.22 17.04
C GLN A 615 64.52 2.77 17.72
N ILE A 616 64.30 2.37 18.98
CA ILE A 616 63.19 2.86 19.82
C ILE A 616 63.75 3.69 20.96
N PHE A 617 63.15 4.85 21.21
CA PHE A 617 63.58 5.74 22.29
C PHE A 617 63.03 5.25 23.64
N ILE A 618 63.87 5.17 24.67
CA ILE A 618 63.46 4.82 26.04
C ILE A 618 63.77 6.01 26.95
N PRO A 619 62.74 6.66 27.53
CA PRO A 619 62.95 7.78 28.42
C PRO A 619 63.54 7.31 29.76
N ASN A 620 64.48 8.09 30.30
CA ASN A 620 65.14 7.78 31.57
C ASN A 620 64.49 8.45 32.81
N GLY A 621 63.22 8.86 32.69
CA GLY A 621 62.50 9.61 33.73
C GLY A 621 62.62 11.13 33.61
N SER A 622 63.26 11.65 32.55
CA SER A 622 63.33 13.09 32.19
C SER A 622 62.97 13.30 30.70
N ASN A 623 63.03 14.54 30.18
CA ASN A 623 62.86 14.81 28.73
C ASN A 623 63.98 14.19 27.85
N ARG A 624 64.93 13.46 28.44
CA ARG A 624 66.03 12.76 27.77
C ARG A 624 65.87 11.24 27.88
N GLY A 625 66.62 10.50 27.08
CA GLY A 625 66.52 9.05 27.00
C GLY A 625 67.64 8.45 26.16
N ARG A 626 67.54 7.16 25.92
CA ARG A 626 68.47 6.41 25.06
C ARG A 626 67.71 5.70 23.95
N TRP A 627 68.34 5.52 22.81
CA TRP A 627 67.83 4.68 21.75
C TRP A 627 68.27 3.23 21.99
N VAL A 628 67.34 2.27 21.87
CA VAL A 628 67.58 0.84 22.07
C VAL A 628 67.06 0.02 20.89
N CYS A 629 67.58 -1.19 20.74
CA CYS A 629 67.13 -2.14 19.73
C CYS A 629 65.78 -2.77 20.13
N PRO A 630 64.85 -2.99 19.17
CA PRO A 630 63.55 -3.63 19.43
C PRO A 630 63.63 -5.01 20.11
N GLU A 631 64.72 -5.75 19.94
CA GLU A 631 64.93 -7.08 20.52
C GLU A 631 65.07 -7.07 22.04
N GLU A 632 65.59 -5.97 22.61
CA GLU A 632 65.74 -5.75 24.05
C GLU A 632 64.43 -5.25 24.70
N CYS A 633 63.38 -5.06 23.90
CA CYS A 633 62.09 -4.55 24.33
C CYS A 633 61.02 -5.63 24.32
N VAL A 634 60.11 -5.52 25.30
CA VAL A 634 58.81 -6.18 25.28
C VAL A 634 57.71 -5.16 25.51
N LEU A 635 56.53 -5.39 24.96
CA LEU A 635 55.40 -4.51 25.22
C LEU A 635 54.91 -4.66 26.66
N HIS A 636 54.76 -5.91 27.12
CA HIS A 636 54.11 -6.22 28.39
C HIS A 636 54.91 -7.20 29.25
N ASP A 637 54.99 -6.91 30.55
CA ASP A 637 55.42 -7.83 31.60
C ASP A 637 54.36 -7.91 32.71
N LYS A 638 53.30 -8.68 32.45
CA LYS A 638 52.08 -8.69 33.29
C LYS A 638 52.30 -9.12 34.74
N ASP A 639 53.29 -9.95 34.98
CA ASP A 639 53.57 -10.52 36.31
C ASP A 639 54.81 -9.86 36.97
N ASP A 640 55.42 -8.86 36.30
CA ASP A 640 56.62 -8.08 36.71
C ASP A 640 57.81 -8.95 37.15
N ILE A 641 57.93 -10.17 36.62
CA ILE A 641 59.01 -11.11 36.94
C ILE A 641 60.23 -10.94 36.01
N PHE A 642 60.12 -10.16 34.93
CA PHE A 642 61.17 -9.93 33.92
C PHE A 642 61.71 -8.50 33.90
N GLY A 643 61.13 -7.55 34.64
CA GLY A 643 61.49 -6.12 34.60
C GLY A 643 62.96 -5.76 34.89
N LEU A 644 63.75 -6.67 35.48
CA LEU A 644 65.20 -6.52 35.68
C LEU A 644 66.05 -7.02 34.49
N HIS A 645 65.42 -7.66 33.49
CA HIS A 645 66.10 -8.32 32.37
C HIS A 645 65.66 -7.80 30.98
N LEU A 646 64.50 -7.11 30.86
CA LEU A 646 63.96 -6.61 29.58
C LEU A 646 63.40 -5.16 29.72
N ASN A 647 63.46 -4.35 28.65
CA ASN A 647 62.85 -3.01 28.63
C ASN A 647 61.35 -3.11 28.31
N VAL A 648 60.48 -2.72 29.24
CA VAL A 648 59.02 -2.87 29.08
C VAL A 648 58.40 -1.55 28.57
N LEU A 649 57.91 -1.53 27.33
CA LEU A 649 57.43 -0.30 26.68
C LEU A 649 56.13 0.27 27.27
N GLU A 650 55.26 -0.57 27.86
CA GLU A 650 54.03 -0.09 28.53
C GLU A 650 54.30 0.85 29.70
N LYS A 651 55.53 0.84 30.25
CA LYS A 651 55.96 1.76 31.31
C LYS A 651 56.25 3.18 30.78
N HIS A 652 56.33 3.37 29.47
CA HIS A 652 56.81 4.61 28.84
C HIS A 652 55.87 5.19 27.77
N TYR A 653 55.07 4.36 27.09
CA TYR A 653 54.25 4.77 25.96
C TYR A 653 52.77 4.45 26.16
N GLU A 654 51.90 5.29 25.60
CA GLU A 654 50.45 5.08 25.59
C GLU A 654 50.08 3.82 24.79
N LYS A 655 48.96 3.21 25.14
CA LYS A 655 48.49 1.94 24.56
C LYS A 655 48.45 1.94 23.04
N ASP A 656 48.02 3.04 22.43
CA ASP A 656 47.89 3.16 20.96
C ASP A 656 49.24 3.05 20.25
N LEU A 657 50.32 3.51 20.88
CA LEU A 657 51.67 3.40 20.33
C LEU A 657 52.29 2.01 20.53
N LEU A 658 51.83 1.22 21.52
CA LEU A 658 52.36 -0.13 21.76
C LEU A 658 52.08 -1.07 20.58
N ASP A 659 50.87 -0.99 20.01
CA ASP A 659 50.51 -1.77 18.83
C ASP A 659 51.30 -1.33 17.59
N TYR A 660 51.57 -0.02 17.48
CA TYR A 660 52.43 0.54 16.45
C TYR A 660 53.88 0.01 16.58
N PHE A 661 54.48 0.00 17.77
CA PHE A 661 55.82 -0.58 17.96
C PHE A 661 55.89 -2.07 17.64
N SER A 662 54.82 -2.83 17.92
CA SER A 662 54.74 -4.24 17.55
C SER A 662 54.71 -4.45 16.03
N SER A 663 53.94 -3.64 15.33
CA SER A 663 53.68 -3.79 13.89
C SER A 663 54.76 -3.18 13.02
N ALA A 664 55.21 -1.96 13.32
CA ALA A 664 56.18 -1.22 12.53
C ALA A 664 57.64 -1.60 12.86
N PHE A 665 57.96 -1.83 14.14
CA PHE A 665 59.33 -2.08 14.61
C PHE A 665 59.59 -3.55 15.02
N GLY A 666 58.54 -4.38 15.07
CA GLY A 666 58.68 -5.81 15.41
C GLY A 666 58.91 -6.10 16.89
N VAL A 667 58.56 -5.18 17.80
CA VAL A 667 58.71 -5.41 19.25
C VAL A 667 57.84 -6.57 19.72
N ARG A 668 58.44 -7.47 20.51
CA ARG A 668 57.78 -8.68 21.03
C ARG A 668 56.73 -8.31 22.07
N LYS A 669 55.56 -8.96 22.01
CA LYS A 669 54.45 -8.63 22.93
C LYS A 669 54.71 -9.08 24.38
N THR A 670 55.33 -10.24 24.57
CA THR A 670 55.65 -10.81 25.89
C THR A 670 56.98 -11.58 25.85
N PRO A 671 57.59 -11.88 27.02
CA PRO A 671 58.77 -12.76 27.13
C PRO A 671 58.55 -14.14 26.48
N ASN A 672 59.63 -14.83 26.11
CA ASN A 672 59.61 -16.13 25.45
C ASN A 672 60.11 -17.28 26.35
N ALA A 673 60.09 -18.52 25.85
CA ALA A 673 60.47 -19.70 26.62
C ALA A 673 61.94 -19.71 27.10
N ASN A 674 62.87 -19.13 26.33
CA ASN A 674 64.27 -19.02 26.73
C ASN A 674 64.42 -18.05 27.91
N ASP A 675 63.64 -16.97 27.91
CA ASP A 675 63.59 -16.02 29.02
C ASP A 675 63.08 -16.71 30.30
N CYS A 676 62.04 -17.56 30.20
CA CYS A 676 61.53 -18.33 31.35
C CYS A 676 62.52 -19.42 31.83
N CYS A 677 63.24 -20.12 30.95
CA CYS A 677 64.31 -21.06 31.36
C CYS A 677 65.45 -20.37 32.12
N ASN A 678 65.90 -19.21 31.62
CA ASN A 678 66.98 -18.45 32.26
C ASN A 678 66.58 -18.00 33.67
N LEU A 679 65.29 -17.66 33.86
CA LEU A 679 64.74 -17.34 35.17
C LEU A 679 64.72 -18.55 36.13
N TRP A 680 64.23 -19.72 35.68
CA TRP A 680 64.12 -20.91 36.56
C TRP A 680 65.48 -21.48 36.97
N ASN A 681 66.44 -21.57 36.04
CA ASN A 681 67.78 -22.06 36.35
C ASN A 681 68.46 -21.19 37.41
N LYS A 682 68.19 -19.88 37.40
CA LYS A 682 68.63 -18.96 38.45
C LYS A 682 67.97 -19.29 39.78
N TRP A 683 66.68 -19.63 39.81
CA TRP A 683 65.97 -20.01 41.04
C TRP A 683 66.44 -21.37 41.59
N GLU A 684 66.58 -22.39 40.75
CA GLU A 684 67.07 -23.71 41.17
C GLU A 684 68.48 -23.67 41.77
N SER A 685 69.35 -22.80 41.24
CA SER A 685 70.73 -22.64 41.72
C SER A 685 70.88 -21.73 42.95
N THR A 686 69.96 -20.77 43.15
CA THR A 686 70.09 -19.76 44.22
C THR A 686 69.05 -19.85 45.33
N ARG A 687 67.98 -20.66 45.17
CA ARG A 687 66.84 -20.73 46.12
C ARG A 687 66.45 -22.18 46.47
N GLN A 688 66.34 -22.47 47.77
CA GLN A 688 65.83 -23.76 48.28
C GLN A 688 64.31 -23.77 48.55
N LYS A 689 63.67 -22.59 48.65
CA LYS A 689 62.24 -22.43 48.92
C LYS A 689 61.66 -21.36 47.99
N LEU A 690 60.47 -21.62 47.43
CA LEU A 690 59.73 -20.68 46.59
C LEU A 690 58.44 -20.24 47.30
N THR A 691 58.08 -18.97 47.13
CA THR A 691 56.75 -18.52 47.56
C THR A 691 55.68 -19.09 46.62
N ALA A 692 54.47 -19.30 47.14
CA ALA A 692 53.35 -19.76 46.32
C ALA A 692 53.06 -18.81 45.14
N VAL A 693 53.25 -17.50 45.32
CA VAL A 693 53.01 -16.47 44.28
C VAL A 693 54.05 -16.54 43.16
N GLU A 694 55.33 -16.66 43.48
CA GLU A 694 56.40 -16.78 42.48
C GLU A 694 56.27 -18.09 41.68
N CYS A 695 56.02 -19.20 42.39
CA CYS A 695 55.79 -20.50 41.77
C CYS A 695 54.56 -20.44 40.84
N GLN A 696 53.47 -19.82 41.30
CA GLN A 696 52.26 -19.67 40.50
C GLN A 696 52.47 -18.79 39.26
N SER A 697 53.12 -17.62 39.39
CA SER A 697 53.39 -16.72 38.26
C SER A 697 54.34 -17.35 37.24
N PHE A 698 55.33 -18.12 37.69
CA PHE A 698 56.22 -18.85 36.81
C PHE A 698 55.52 -19.97 36.03
N TRP A 699 54.80 -20.86 36.71
CA TRP A 699 54.08 -21.94 36.02
C TRP A 699 52.92 -21.41 35.15
N ARG A 700 52.43 -20.20 35.42
CA ARG A 700 51.56 -19.45 34.51
C ARG A 700 52.30 -19.00 33.24
N CYS A 701 53.55 -18.51 33.32
CA CYS A 701 54.41 -18.31 32.12
C CYS A 701 54.51 -19.64 31.34
N ILE A 702 54.95 -20.70 32.02
CA ILE A 702 55.24 -21.98 31.36
C ILE A 702 54.01 -22.52 30.65
N ALA A 703 52.85 -22.53 31.31
CA ALA A 703 51.60 -22.99 30.72
C ALA A 703 51.20 -22.17 29.49
N LYS A 704 51.42 -20.85 29.50
CA LYS A 704 51.11 -19.96 28.37
C LYS A 704 52.02 -20.20 27.17
N HIS A 705 53.29 -20.55 27.41
CA HIS A 705 54.28 -20.79 26.37
C HIS A 705 54.50 -22.30 26.07
N TRP A 706 53.63 -23.17 26.57
CA TRP A 706 53.78 -24.61 26.43
C TRP A 706 53.52 -25.08 24.99
N ASN A 707 54.46 -25.83 24.43
CA ASN A 707 54.32 -26.58 23.18
C ASN A 707 55.34 -27.74 23.18
N VAL A 708 55.24 -28.67 22.22
CA VAL A 708 56.11 -29.86 22.16
C VAL A 708 57.61 -29.50 22.13
N LYS A 709 57.99 -28.42 21.43
CA LYS A 709 59.39 -27.96 21.33
C LYS A 709 59.90 -27.41 22.67
N ASN A 710 59.10 -26.62 23.35
CA ASN A 710 59.41 -26.04 24.64
C ASN A 710 59.33 -27.09 25.76
N GLY A 711 58.43 -28.07 25.65
CA GLY A 711 58.32 -29.19 26.58
C GLY A 711 59.61 -30.01 26.66
N LYS A 712 60.25 -30.29 25.51
CA LYS A 712 61.59 -30.91 25.48
C LYS A 712 62.64 -30.04 26.19
N LEU A 713 62.71 -28.76 25.83
CA LEU A 713 63.60 -27.78 26.47
C LEU A 713 63.41 -27.73 27.99
N PHE A 714 62.16 -27.80 28.46
CA PHE A 714 61.81 -27.81 29.86
C PHE A 714 62.19 -29.15 30.53
N SER A 715 61.93 -30.29 29.90
CA SER A 715 62.30 -31.61 30.44
C SER A 715 63.81 -31.79 30.66
N GLU A 716 64.63 -31.15 29.83
CA GLU A 716 66.09 -31.18 29.94
C GLU A 716 66.61 -30.18 30.99
N LYS A 717 65.95 -29.03 31.16
CA LYS A 717 66.41 -27.94 32.03
C LYS A 717 65.79 -27.94 33.44
N LEU A 718 64.61 -28.54 33.65
CA LEU A 718 63.90 -28.62 34.93
C LEU A 718 64.13 -29.99 35.58
N LEU A 719 65.07 -30.08 36.54
CA LEU A 719 65.38 -31.34 37.22
C LEU A 719 64.55 -31.55 38.49
N LYS A 720 64.21 -30.48 39.21
CA LYS A 720 63.40 -30.54 40.42
C LYS A 720 62.04 -29.88 40.24
N LEU A 721 61.02 -30.51 40.83
CA LEU A 721 59.61 -30.10 40.69
C LEU A 721 58.98 -29.71 42.03
N PRO A 722 57.96 -28.83 42.01
CA PRO A 722 57.32 -28.35 43.22
C PRO A 722 56.46 -29.44 43.89
N VAL A 723 56.53 -29.54 45.22
CA VAL A 723 55.72 -30.43 46.09
C VAL A 723 55.14 -29.64 47.26
N SER A 724 53.91 -29.98 47.65
CA SER A 724 53.23 -29.39 48.81
C SER A 724 53.77 -29.96 50.12
N SER A 725 54.16 -29.08 51.05
CA SER A 725 54.43 -29.46 52.44
C SER A 725 53.12 -29.85 53.16
N LYS A 726 53.17 -30.86 54.05
CA LYS A 726 52.02 -31.23 54.91
C LYS A 726 51.77 -30.19 56.01
N ASP A 727 52.82 -29.45 56.40
CA ASP A 727 52.83 -28.61 57.62
C ASP A 727 53.01 -27.10 57.34
N SER A 728 53.19 -26.67 56.09
CA SER A 728 53.36 -25.25 55.72
C SER A 728 52.86 -24.92 54.30
N ASP A 729 52.69 -23.63 53.99
CA ASP A 729 52.38 -23.13 52.63
C ASP A 729 53.64 -22.93 51.76
N ASP A 730 54.81 -23.34 52.24
CA ASP A 730 56.05 -23.32 51.47
C ASP A 730 55.99 -24.37 50.35
N VAL A 731 56.50 -24.01 49.16
CA VAL A 731 56.69 -24.96 48.05
C VAL A 731 58.12 -25.48 48.07
N LEU A 732 58.26 -26.80 48.24
CA LEU A 732 59.53 -27.51 48.22
C LEU A 732 59.83 -28.06 46.83
N LEU A 733 61.11 -28.28 46.51
CA LEU A 733 61.54 -28.84 45.22
C LEU A 733 62.09 -30.26 45.43
N PHE A 734 61.41 -31.26 44.87
CA PHE A 734 61.78 -32.68 44.95
C PHE A 734 62.18 -33.22 43.57
N ASP A 735 62.88 -34.36 43.60
CA ASP A 735 63.19 -35.11 42.38
C ASP A 735 61.91 -35.66 41.74
N LYS A 736 61.81 -35.55 40.43
CA LYS A 736 60.63 -35.97 39.66
C LYS A 736 60.37 -37.48 39.74
N ASP A 737 61.37 -38.30 40.06
CA ASP A 737 61.26 -39.77 40.13
C ASP A 737 60.60 -40.29 41.43
N ALA A 738 60.50 -39.43 42.46
CA ALA A 738 60.03 -39.79 43.80
C ALA A 738 58.57 -39.40 44.09
N ILE A 739 57.87 -38.82 43.11
CA ILE A 739 56.51 -38.27 43.25
C ILE A 739 55.59 -38.76 42.12
N PHE A 740 54.28 -38.70 42.36
CA PHE A 740 53.24 -39.25 41.49
C PHE A 740 52.14 -38.22 41.17
N ILE A 741 51.39 -38.52 40.12
CA ILE A 741 50.17 -37.82 39.73
C ILE A 741 48.96 -38.61 40.30
N PRO A 742 48.06 -37.97 41.08
CA PRO A 742 46.90 -38.65 41.67
C PRO A 742 45.73 -38.71 40.67
N ASP A 743 45.64 -39.78 39.88
CA ASP A 743 44.58 -40.02 38.89
C ASP A 743 43.44 -40.94 39.37
N ASP A 744 43.69 -41.79 40.37
CA ASP A 744 42.66 -42.54 41.10
C ASP A 744 42.51 -42.00 42.53
N LEU A 745 41.34 -41.42 42.83
CA LEU A 745 41.07 -40.78 44.12
C LEU A 745 40.84 -41.79 45.25
N GLN A 746 40.32 -42.99 44.96
CA GLN A 746 40.15 -44.03 45.98
C GLN A 746 41.51 -44.59 46.38
N LEU A 747 42.37 -44.88 45.41
CA LEU A 747 43.75 -45.31 45.68
C LEU A 747 44.57 -44.19 46.31
N GLN A 748 44.40 -42.93 45.89
CA GLN A 748 45.06 -41.79 46.51
C GLN A 748 44.76 -41.72 48.00
N ASP A 749 43.48 -41.74 48.40
CA ASP A 749 43.08 -41.67 49.82
C ASP A 749 43.64 -42.85 50.62
N CYS A 750 43.63 -44.05 50.04
CA CYS A 750 44.22 -45.25 50.66
C CYS A 750 45.74 -45.12 50.87
N PHE A 751 46.50 -44.66 49.87
CA PHE A 751 47.97 -44.57 49.97
C PHE A 751 48.46 -43.33 50.73
N GLU A 752 47.74 -42.21 50.69
CA GLU A 752 48.06 -41.03 51.50
C GLU A 752 47.98 -41.34 53.00
N LYS A 753 46.94 -42.07 53.42
CA LYS A 753 46.78 -42.54 54.81
C LYS A 753 47.89 -43.49 55.25
N ALA A 754 48.45 -44.25 54.32
CA ALA A 754 49.51 -45.22 54.59
C ALA A 754 50.95 -44.61 54.60
N SER A 755 51.15 -43.34 54.20
CA SER A 755 52.50 -42.76 54.00
C SER A 755 52.83 -41.50 54.82
N PRO A 756 54.03 -41.42 55.47
CA PRO A 756 54.42 -40.24 56.24
C PRO A 756 54.93 -39.08 55.36
N TYR A 757 55.49 -39.32 54.17
CA TYR A 757 56.01 -38.27 53.26
C TYR A 757 55.01 -37.86 52.17
N PRO A 758 55.09 -36.62 51.62
CA PRO A 758 54.33 -36.24 50.43
C PRO A 758 54.71 -37.11 49.23
N LEU A 759 53.71 -37.70 48.57
CA LEU A 759 53.92 -38.57 47.41
C LEU A 759 53.44 -37.94 46.10
N PHE A 760 52.82 -36.77 46.13
CA PHE A 760 52.13 -36.20 44.97
C PHE A 760 52.63 -34.79 44.63
N VAL A 761 52.67 -34.47 43.34
CA VAL A 761 53.08 -33.15 42.80
C VAL A 761 52.29 -31.98 43.40
N TRP A 762 52.93 -30.82 43.54
CA TRP A 762 52.25 -29.61 44.03
C TRP A 762 51.13 -29.19 43.07
N SER A 763 49.99 -28.86 43.67
CA SER A 763 48.88 -28.22 42.98
C SER A 763 48.51 -26.93 43.70
N PRO A 764 48.33 -25.82 42.98
CA PRO A 764 47.91 -24.54 43.55
C PRO A 764 46.53 -24.65 44.20
N LYS A 765 46.41 -24.15 45.45
CA LYS A 765 45.19 -24.29 46.29
C LYS A 765 44.01 -23.42 45.82
N SER A 766 44.25 -22.30 45.16
CA SER A 766 43.20 -21.48 44.52
C SER A 766 43.83 -20.42 43.62
N SER A 767 43.35 -20.28 42.38
CA SER A 767 43.70 -19.26 41.35
C SER A 767 44.68 -19.63 40.22
N PHE A 768 44.92 -20.92 39.98
CA PHE A 768 45.65 -21.37 38.78
C PHE A 768 44.67 -21.67 37.66
N LEU A 769 44.48 -20.73 36.72
CA LEU A 769 43.70 -20.85 35.48
C LEU A 769 42.29 -21.45 35.66
N SER A 770 41.23 -20.62 35.67
CA SER A 770 39.79 -21.00 35.74
C SER A 770 39.58 -22.38 36.36
N ALA A 771 39.44 -22.44 37.70
CA ALA A 771 39.60 -23.60 38.59
C ALA A 771 39.29 -25.03 38.06
N ALA A 772 38.46 -25.19 37.03
CA ALA A 772 38.20 -26.41 36.29
C ALA A 772 39.33 -26.93 35.35
N LYS A 773 40.25 -26.10 34.83
CA LYS A 773 41.25 -26.52 33.80
C LYS A 773 42.71 -26.52 34.24
N GLY A 774 43.04 -25.87 35.37
CA GLY A 774 44.42 -25.66 35.80
C GLY A 774 45.16 -26.93 36.26
N LYS A 775 44.50 -27.75 37.09
CA LYS A 775 45.11 -28.97 37.66
C LYS A 775 45.36 -30.06 36.61
N PRO A 776 44.42 -30.39 35.70
CA PRO A 776 44.68 -31.37 34.64
C PRO A 776 45.81 -30.93 33.70
N LYS A 777 45.87 -29.63 33.35
CA LYS A 777 46.92 -29.12 32.46
C LYS A 777 48.31 -29.15 33.10
N LEU A 778 48.39 -28.88 34.41
CA LEU A 778 49.64 -29.05 35.16
C LEU A 778 50.05 -30.52 35.23
N ASN A 779 49.12 -31.43 35.48
CA ASN A 779 49.43 -32.87 35.50
C ASN A 779 49.94 -33.34 34.13
N GLU A 780 49.38 -32.87 33.02
CA GLU A 780 49.88 -33.13 31.66
C GLU A 780 51.31 -32.59 31.46
N ILE A 781 51.57 -31.37 31.94
CA ILE A 781 52.91 -30.75 31.89
C ILE A 781 53.90 -31.58 32.72
N PHE A 782 53.55 -31.98 33.94
CA PHE A 782 54.39 -32.81 34.81
C PHE A 782 54.61 -34.21 34.23
N ALA A 783 53.59 -34.83 33.64
CA ALA A 783 53.72 -36.10 32.93
C ALA A 783 54.73 -35.98 31.78
N THR A 784 54.66 -34.88 31.00
CA THR A 784 55.59 -34.61 29.90
C THR A 784 57.02 -34.34 30.38
N ILE A 785 57.19 -33.75 31.58
CA ILE A 785 58.49 -33.53 32.21
C ILE A 785 59.06 -34.86 32.79
N GLY A 786 58.19 -35.84 33.07
CA GLY A 786 58.56 -37.23 33.39
C GLY A 786 57.95 -37.86 34.65
N VAL A 787 56.83 -37.34 35.19
CA VAL A 787 56.19 -37.85 36.43
C VAL A 787 55.14 -38.95 36.13
N ARG A 788 55.07 -40.04 36.92
CA ARG A 788 54.16 -41.21 36.75
C ARG A 788 52.80 -41.07 37.46
N THR A 789 51.76 -41.82 37.06
CA THR A 789 50.42 -41.85 37.69
C THR A 789 50.27 -42.94 38.78
N ILE A 790 49.23 -42.85 39.63
CA ILE A 790 49.02 -43.80 40.73
C ILE A 790 48.32 -45.09 40.27
N SER A 791 47.35 -45.00 39.35
CA SER A 791 46.62 -46.16 38.84
C SER A 791 47.54 -47.16 38.12
N GLU A 792 48.48 -46.67 37.32
CA GLU A 792 49.48 -47.50 36.63
C GLU A 792 50.52 -48.10 37.59
N SER A 793 50.67 -47.50 38.77
CA SER A 793 51.67 -47.91 39.76
C SER A 793 51.12 -48.90 40.80
N ALA A 794 49.79 -49.11 40.86
CA ALA A 794 49.12 -49.97 41.84
C ALA A 794 48.56 -51.27 41.23
N ASN A 795 48.87 -52.44 41.81
CA ASN A 795 48.48 -53.77 41.28
C ASN A 795 47.42 -54.49 42.14
N LYS A 796 46.40 -55.14 41.54
CA LYS A 796 45.35 -55.94 42.21
C LYS A 796 45.79 -57.41 42.39
N GLU A 797 45.75 -57.94 43.62
CA GLU A 797 46.38 -59.23 43.97
C GLU A 797 45.40 -60.44 44.13
N GLY A 798 44.07 -60.28 44.20
CA GLY A 798 43.06 -61.39 44.19
C GLY A 798 41.68 -61.07 44.80
N SER A 799 40.64 -61.90 44.58
CA SER A 799 39.29 -61.83 45.20
C SER A 799 38.88 -63.16 45.87
N SER A 800 38.30 -63.13 47.08
CA SER A 800 37.97 -64.33 47.88
C SER A 800 36.45 -64.53 48.04
N PHE A 801 35.95 -65.76 47.84
CA PHE A 801 34.57 -66.19 48.18
C PHE A 801 34.63 -67.36 49.19
N LEU A 802 33.86 -67.29 50.29
CA LEU A 802 33.79 -68.37 51.29
C LEU A 802 32.84 -69.48 50.80
N HIS A 803 33.36 -70.66 50.50
CA HIS A 803 32.63 -71.81 49.96
C HIS A 803 31.57 -72.42 50.92
N THR A 804 31.34 -71.81 52.09
CA THR A 804 30.45 -72.25 53.17
C THR A 804 29.18 -71.40 53.34
N ALA A 805 28.97 -70.37 52.52
CA ALA A 805 27.83 -69.46 52.64
C ALA A 805 26.48 -70.14 52.29
N LYS A 806 25.43 -69.90 53.10
CA LYS A 806 24.06 -70.36 52.83
C LYS A 806 23.49 -69.62 51.62
N LEU A 807 23.51 -70.27 50.46
CA LEU A 807 22.93 -69.71 49.24
C LEU A 807 21.43 -70.01 49.17
N LYS A 808 20.62 -68.96 48.97
CA LYS A 808 19.20 -69.10 48.65
C LYS A 808 19.00 -68.84 47.16
N GLN A 809 18.48 -69.82 46.43
CA GLN A 809 18.07 -69.63 45.04
C GLN A 809 16.77 -68.83 45.00
N ILE A 810 16.72 -67.77 44.18
CA ILE A 810 15.53 -66.93 43.98
C ILE A 810 14.99 -67.06 42.56
N ALA A 811 13.70 -66.78 42.38
CA ALA A 811 13.10 -66.77 41.05
C ALA A 811 13.77 -65.68 40.19
N SER A 812 14.37 -66.08 39.08
CA SER A 812 15.09 -65.15 38.19
C SER A 812 14.10 -64.21 37.51
N LYS A 813 13.17 -64.76 36.70
CA LYS A 813 12.21 -63.99 35.92
C LYS A 813 11.10 -63.39 36.79
N GLY A 814 10.90 -62.07 36.70
CA GLY A 814 9.84 -61.34 37.41
C GLY A 814 10.20 -60.87 38.82
N THR A 815 11.10 -61.55 39.54
CA THR A 815 11.56 -61.11 40.87
C THR A 815 12.91 -60.39 40.82
N PHE A 816 13.97 -61.05 40.33
CA PHE A 816 15.30 -60.43 40.20
C PHE A 816 15.47 -59.75 38.84
N ILE A 817 15.15 -60.45 37.76
CA ILE A 817 15.13 -59.95 36.38
C ILE A 817 13.73 -59.42 36.07
N LYS A 818 13.55 -58.13 36.37
CA LYS A 818 12.29 -57.40 36.13
C LYS A 818 12.15 -57.00 34.67
N ARG A 819 10.91 -56.76 34.23
CA ARG A 819 10.58 -56.32 32.86
C ARG A 819 11.33 -55.03 32.49
N GLY A 820 11.37 -54.04 33.40
CA GLY A 820 12.11 -52.80 33.19
C GLY A 820 13.62 -52.98 32.95
N LEU A 821 14.27 -53.96 33.60
CA LEU A 821 15.69 -54.26 33.36
C LEU A 821 15.92 -54.70 31.91
N ILE A 822 15.08 -55.61 31.42
CA ILE A 822 15.16 -56.11 30.04
C ILE A 822 14.85 -55.00 29.03
N ARG A 823 13.90 -54.10 29.34
CA ARG A 823 13.63 -52.93 28.51
C ARG A 823 14.86 -52.03 28.36
N ILE A 824 15.58 -51.77 29.45
CA ILE A 824 16.82 -50.97 29.39
C ILE A 824 17.84 -51.63 28.49
N ILE A 825 18.09 -52.92 28.70
CA ILE A 825 19.12 -53.65 27.97
C ILE A 825 18.76 -53.70 26.49
N LEU A 826 17.54 -54.07 26.11
CA LEU A 826 17.15 -54.13 24.70
C LEU A 826 17.14 -52.75 24.04
N ALA A 827 16.68 -51.71 24.74
CA ALA A 827 16.68 -50.35 24.20
C ALA A 827 18.12 -49.83 23.99
N PHE A 828 19.05 -50.17 24.87
CA PHE A 828 20.47 -49.85 24.71
C PHE A 828 21.09 -50.64 23.56
N LEU A 829 20.92 -51.97 23.55
CA LEU A 829 21.48 -52.84 22.50
C LEU A 829 20.88 -52.57 21.11
N ALA A 830 19.67 -52.01 21.03
CA ALA A 830 19.03 -51.61 19.78
C ALA A 830 19.59 -50.32 19.18
N ASP A 831 20.52 -49.64 19.86
CA ASP A 831 21.25 -48.52 19.29
C ASP A 831 21.98 -48.97 18.02
N PRO A 832 21.73 -48.34 16.85
CA PRO A 832 22.37 -48.72 15.60
C PRO A 832 23.90 -48.73 15.64
N SER A 833 24.52 -47.90 16.50
CA SER A 833 25.98 -47.84 16.67
C SER A 833 26.59 -49.12 17.20
N LEU A 834 25.81 -49.96 17.88
CA LEU A 834 26.27 -51.23 18.42
C LEU A 834 26.25 -52.35 17.37
N GLU A 835 25.56 -52.17 16.24
CA GLU A 835 25.45 -53.13 15.13
C GLU A 835 25.01 -54.54 15.59
N ILE A 836 24.08 -54.61 16.55
CA ILE A 836 23.56 -55.89 17.08
C ILE A 836 22.17 -56.13 16.50
N GLU A 837 22.05 -57.11 15.60
CA GLU A 837 20.76 -57.53 15.03
C GLU A 837 19.79 -58.05 16.09
N PHE A 838 18.48 -57.91 15.84
CA PHE A 838 17.45 -58.16 16.85
C PHE A 838 17.47 -59.60 17.39
N GLU A 839 17.80 -60.60 16.57
CA GLU A 839 17.97 -61.98 17.01
C GLU A 839 19.11 -62.14 18.02
N LYS A 840 20.26 -61.46 17.79
CA LYS A 840 21.40 -61.49 18.71
C LYS A 840 21.09 -60.75 20.01
N ARG A 841 20.34 -59.63 19.95
CA ARG A 841 19.86 -58.93 21.16
C ARG A 841 18.97 -59.82 22.02
N HIS A 842 18.02 -60.53 21.38
CA HIS A 842 17.14 -61.47 22.09
C HIS A 842 17.94 -62.63 22.70
N GLN A 843 18.95 -63.15 22.00
CA GLN A 843 19.87 -64.15 22.56
C GLN A 843 20.62 -63.63 23.80
N MET A 844 21.21 -62.44 23.74
CA MET A 844 21.91 -61.82 24.89
C MET A 844 20.98 -61.64 26.10
N VAL A 845 19.73 -61.28 25.86
CA VAL A 845 18.73 -61.16 26.93
C VAL A 845 18.27 -62.51 27.46
N ASN A 846 18.17 -63.54 26.61
CA ASN A 846 17.87 -64.89 27.06
C ASN A 846 18.94 -65.40 28.04
N TYR A 847 20.23 -65.04 27.84
CA TYR A 847 21.27 -65.36 28.83
C TYR A 847 20.93 -64.83 30.23
N LEU A 848 20.31 -63.65 30.35
CA LEU A 848 19.87 -63.11 31.64
C LEU A 848 18.59 -63.76 32.15
N LEU A 849 17.62 -63.99 31.26
CA LEU A 849 16.33 -64.59 31.61
C LEU A 849 16.50 -66.03 32.13
N ASP A 850 17.51 -66.74 31.62
CA ASP A 850 17.84 -68.12 31.99
C ASP A 850 18.82 -68.23 33.17
N LEU A 851 19.28 -67.10 33.76
CA LEU A 851 20.22 -67.12 34.90
C LEU A 851 19.64 -67.83 36.13
N VAL A 852 20.51 -68.54 36.83
CA VAL A 852 20.26 -69.02 38.19
C VAL A 852 20.86 -68.01 39.17
N VAL A 853 20.00 -67.35 39.95
CA VAL A 853 20.41 -66.29 40.88
C VAL A 853 20.45 -66.81 42.32
N PHE A 854 21.58 -66.59 42.99
CA PHE A 854 21.82 -66.93 44.38
C PHE A 854 22.03 -65.69 45.24
N GLU A 855 21.38 -65.67 46.40
CA GLU A 855 21.47 -64.58 47.39
C GLU A 855 22.26 -65.04 48.64
N THR A 856 23.17 -64.19 49.16
CA THR A 856 24.02 -64.43 50.37
C THR A 856 24.03 -63.23 51.33
N GLU A 857 24.23 -63.44 52.63
CA GLU A 857 24.32 -62.35 53.63
C GLU A 857 25.78 -61.82 53.83
N GLU A 858 26.82 -62.57 53.40
CA GLU A 858 28.24 -62.23 53.62
C GLU A 858 28.84 -61.26 52.56
N PRO A 859 29.81 -60.38 52.93
CA PRO A 859 30.42 -59.40 52.03
C PRO A 859 31.49 -59.98 51.08
N ILE A 860 31.72 -59.31 49.95
CA ILE A 860 32.62 -59.76 48.85
C ILE A 860 33.73 -58.70 48.64
N THR A 861 35.05 -59.00 48.75
CA THR A 861 36.19 -58.02 48.75
C THR A 861 37.39 -58.35 47.80
N ALA A 862 38.33 -57.39 47.57
CA ALA A 862 39.56 -57.47 46.76
C ALA A 862 40.77 -56.58 47.25
N THR A 863 42.05 -56.97 46.99
CA THR A 863 43.31 -56.35 47.56
C THR A 863 44.25 -55.67 46.52
N TYR A 864 44.98 -54.57 46.87
CA TYR A 864 45.91 -53.76 46.01
C TYR A 864 47.31 -53.40 46.63
N GLY A 865 48.37 -53.12 45.84
CA GLY A 865 49.69 -52.64 46.34
C GLY A 865 50.56 -51.73 45.42
N LEU A 866 51.44 -50.86 46.00
CA LEU A 866 52.23 -49.77 45.35
C LEU A 866 53.75 -49.78 45.68
N ARG A 867 54.63 -49.58 44.67
CA ARG A 867 56.10 -49.61 44.80
C ARG A 867 56.77 -48.22 44.75
N LEU A 868 57.51 -47.84 45.80
CA LEU A 868 58.31 -46.60 45.91
C LEU A 868 59.82 -46.92 45.77
N PRO A 869 60.70 -45.93 45.49
CA PRO A 869 62.15 -46.14 45.43
C PRO A 869 62.75 -46.77 46.70
N THR A 870 62.08 -46.61 47.85
CA THR A 870 62.56 -47.08 49.15
C THR A 870 61.71 -48.19 49.81
N ARG A 871 60.45 -48.44 49.40
CA ARG A 871 59.52 -49.41 50.06
C ARG A 871 58.26 -49.76 49.23
N THR A 872 57.44 -50.74 49.67
CA THR A 872 56.14 -51.13 49.05
C THR A 872 54.97 -51.01 50.06
N LEU A 873 53.77 -50.59 49.62
CA LEU A 873 52.55 -50.37 50.44
C LEU A 873 51.37 -51.25 49.95
N LYS A 874 50.45 -51.75 50.81
CA LYS A 874 49.28 -52.63 50.46
C LYS A 874 47.94 -52.22 51.15
N VAL A 875 46.77 -52.41 50.49
CA VAL A 875 45.40 -52.00 50.94
C VAL A 875 44.22 -52.89 50.41
N ASP A 876 43.08 -53.05 51.12
CA ASP A 876 41.88 -53.89 50.75
C ASP A 876 40.58 -53.06 50.43
N VAL A 877 39.71 -53.54 49.51
CA VAL A 877 38.51 -52.84 48.93
C VAL A 877 37.25 -53.78 48.76
N ASN A 878 36.01 -53.28 48.86
CA ASN A 878 34.72 -54.07 48.81
C ASN A 878 34.08 -54.14 47.38
N GLN A 879 33.28 -55.17 47.04
CA GLN A 879 32.74 -55.43 45.67
C GLN A 879 31.25 -55.90 45.55
N MET A 880 30.59 -56.40 46.61
CA MET A 880 29.13 -56.71 46.74
C MET A 880 28.41 -57.67 45.75
N ILE A 881 28.74 -57.73 44.46
CA ILE A 881 28.08 -58.57 43.43
C ILE A 881 29.13 -59.28 42.58
N ARG A 882 28.82 -60.50 42.13
CA ARG A 882 29.70 -61.30 41.28
C ARG A 882 28.89 -62.15 40.30
N TRP A 883 29.27 -62.11 39.02
CA TRP A 883 28.67 -62.95 37.98
C TRP A 883 29.71 -63.94 37.44
N GLU A 884 29.42 -65.23 37.59
CA GLU A 884 30.17 -66.32 36.99
C GLU A 884 29.49 -66.72 35.68
N ARG A 885 29.89 -66.04 34.61
CA ARG A 885 29.23 -66.11 33.29
C ARG A 885 29.20 -67.53 32.71
N GLU A 886 30.30 -68.28 32.83
CA GLU A 886 30.44 -69.63 32.26
C GLU A 886 29.46 -70.64 32.88
N ASP A 887 29.12 -70.46 34.15
CA ASP A 887 28.22 -71.34 34.90
C ASP A 887 26.75 -70.87 34.91
N MET A 888 26.45 -69.71 34.29
CA MET A 888 25.13 -69.07 34.32
C MET A 888 24.64 -68.76 35.75
N LYS A 889 25.58 -68.50 36.67
CA LYS A 889 25.30 -68.21 38.09
C LYS A 889 25.66 -66.78 38.45
N LEU A 890 24.72 -66.12 39.11
CA LEU A 890 24.94 -64.79 39.66
C LEU A 890 24.79 -64.82 41.18
N TYR A 891 25.80 -64.30 41.88
CA TYR A 891 25.80 -64.16 43.33
C TYR A 891 25.61 -62.69 43.67
N THR A 892 24.64 -62.45 44.55
CA THR A 892 24.36 -61.12 45.05
C THR A 892 24.29 -61.13 46.56
N GLN A 893 24.87 -60.10 47.19
CA GLN A 893 24.69 -59.88 48.61
C GLN A 893 23.25 -59.42 48.86
N LYS A 894 22.57 -59.98 49.86
CA LYS A 894 21.24 -59.55 50.26
C LYS A 894 21.34 -58.15 50.83
N VAL A 895 20.62 -57.23 50.21
CA VAL A 895 20.50 -55.85 50.68
C VAL A 895 19.03 -55.54 50.82
N ASP A 896 18.58 -55.29 52.05
CA ASP A 896 17.23 -54.77 52.27
C ASP A 896 17.18 -53.32 51.79
N ARG A 897 16.64 -53.14 50.58
CA ARG A 897 16.54 -51.85 49.90
C ARG A 897 15.67 -50.83 50.64
N SER A 898 14.75 -51.31 51.47
CA SER A 898 13.79 -50.46 52.19
C SER A 898 14.36 -49.90 53.51
N SER A 899 15.36 -50.56 54.10
CA SER A 899 15.96 -50.16 55.39
C SER A 899 17.43 -49.72 55.28
N SER A 900 18.08 -49.88 54.13
CA SER A 900 19.47 -49.46 53.90
C SER A 900 19.60 -47.98 53.55
N GLY A 901 20.72 -47.36 53.98
CA GLY A 901 21.03 -45.96 53.68
C GLY A 901 21.33 -45.69 52.20
N HIS A 902 21.24 -44.43 51.79
CA HIS A 902 21.49 -44.04 50.39
C HIS A 902 22.90 -44.42 49.91
N LYS A 903 23.92 -44.38 50.78
CA LYS A 903 25.30 -44.76 50.45
C LYS A 903 25.38 -46.24 50.05
N GLU A 904 24.77 -47.11 50.84
CA GLU A 904 24.76 -48.56 50.60
C GLU A 904 23.95 -48.91 49.36
N ASN A 905 22.85 -48.20 49.12
CA ASN A 905 22.02 -48.37 47.93
C ASN A 905 22.73 -47.96 46.63
N ILE A 906 23.45 -46.84 46.66
CA ILE A 906 24.31 -46.40 45.55
C ILE A 906 25.43 -47.40 45.35
N ALA A 907 26.12 -47.82 46.42
CA ALA A 907 27.21 -48.79 46.33
C ALA A 907 26.75 -50.10 45.66
N TYR A 908 25.65 -50.70 46.12
CA TYR A 908 25.13 -51.90 45.49
C TYR A 908 24.73 -51.64 44.04
N ALA A 909 24.07 -50.52 43.72
CA ALA A 909 23.70 -50.21 42.34
C ALA A 909 24.93 -50.04 41.44
N THR A 910 26.02 -49.43 41.95
CA THR A 910 27.31 -49.33 41.24
C THR A 910 27.85 -50.71 40.91
N TYR A 911 27.95 -51.61 41.91
CA TYR A 911 28.47 -52.95 41.67
C TYR A 911 27.55 -53.81 40.81
N PHE A 912 26.22 -53.68 40.97
CA PHE A 912 25.24 -54.41 40.17
C PHE A 912 25.39 -54.05 38.71
N SER A 913 25.38 -52.75 38.44
CA SER A 913 25.47 -52.25 37.08
C SER A 913 26.80 -52.56 36.43
N GLU A 914 27.91 -52.45 37.17
CA GLU A 914 29.25 -52.78 36.69
C GLU A 914 29.33 -54.25 36.28
N VAL A 915 28.95 -55.16 37.18
CA VAL A 915 29.04 -56.60 36.93
C VAL A 915 28.10 -57.04 35.80
N ILE A 916 26.86 -56.53 35.74
CA ILE A 916 25.91 -56.90 34.67
C ILE A 916 26.35 -56.32 33.32
N ALA A 917 26.78 -55.06 33.27
CA ALA A 917 27.24 -54.45 32.03
C ALA A 917 28.51 -55.13 31.51
N GLU A 918 29.49 -55.37 32.38
CA GLU A 918 30.72 -56.10 32.03
C GLU A 918 30.42 -57.51 31.54
N GLY A 919 29.51 -58.23 32.21
CA GLY A 919 29.19 -59.60 31.83
C GLY A 919 28.43 -59.70 30.50
N LEU A 920 27.59 -58.72 30.16
CA LEU A 920 26.85 -58.69 28.89
C LEU A 920 27.67 -58.18 27.71
N LEU A 921 28.49 -57.15 27.94
CA LEU A 921 29.24 -56.44 26.90
C LEU A 921 30.75 -56.69 26.99
N TRP A 922 31.16 -57.85 27.52
CA TRP A 922 32.57 -58.21 27.64
C TRP A 922 33.35 -58.22 26.30
N GLU A 923 32.67 -58.46 25.17
CA GLU A 923 33.26 -58.36 23.82
C GLU A 923 33.38 -56.90 23.33
N LYS A 924 32.69 -55.96 23.99
CA LYS A 924 32.63 -54.54 23.66
C LYS A 924 32.93 -53.69 24.91
N PRO A 925 34.19 -53.70 25.41
CA PRO A 925 34.54 -53.04 26.66
C PRO A 925 34.25 -51.54 26.66
N ASP A 926 34.33 -50.89 25.50
CA ASP A 926 34.07 -49.46 25.33
C ASP A 926 32.60 -49.08 25.63
N GLU A 927 31.68 -50.03 25.46
CA GLU A 927 30.23 -49.81 25.61
C GLU A 927 29.70 -50.15 27.00
N ILE A 928 30.53 -50.81 27.83
CA ILE A 928 30.19 -51.20 29.20
C ILE A 928 29.79 -49.99 30.03
N ALA A 929 30.53 -48.86 29.90
CA ALA A 929 30.26 -47.66 30.70
C ALA A 929 28.86 -47.09 30.45
N GLY A 930 28.41 -47.09 29.19
CA GLY A 930 27.09 -46.59 28.79
C GLY A 930 25.96 -47.44 29.36
N LEU A 931 26.07 -48.76 29.23
CA LEU A 931 25.08 -49.68 29.79
C LEU A 931 25.09 -49.64 31.33
N ARG A 932 26.29 -49.59 31.95
CA ARG A 932 26.45 -49.49 33.41
C ARG A 932 25.67 -48.31 33.98
N GLU A 933 25.79 -47.12 33.40
CA GLU A 933 25.08 -45.94 33.93
C GLU A 933 23.54 -46.13 33.92
N LEU A 934 22.99 -46.67 32.83
CA LEU A 934 21.56 -46.93 32.69
C LEU A 934 21.07 -48.00 33.66
N LEU A 935 21.84 -49.09 33.80
CA LEU A 935 21.55 -50.15 34.75
C LEU A 935 21.63 -49.66 36.18
N GLN A 936 22.57 -48.76 36.50
CA GLN A 936 22.69 -48.18 37.83
C GLN A 936 21.46 -47.36 38.18
N LEU A 937 21.02 -46.47 37.28
CA LEU A 937 19.81 -45.68 37.46
C LEU A 937 18.56 -46.56 37.53
N GLY A 938 18.46 -47.55 36.64
CA GLY A 938 17.36 -48.52 36.64
C GLY A 938 17.29 -49.31 37.94
N CYS A 939 18.44 -49.73 38.48
CA CYS A 939 18.52 -50.45 39.74
C CYS A 939 18.08 -49.59 40.93
N LEU A 940 18.37 -48.28 40.92
CA LEU A 940 17.97 -47.35 41.98
C LEU A 940 16.46 -47.09 42.01
N VAL A 941 15.78 -47.18 40.86
CA VAL A 941 14.30 -47.10 40.76
C VAL A 941 13.65 -48.48 40.70
N GLU A 942 14.39 -49.50 41.11
CA GLU A 942 13.96 -50.90 41.15
C GLU A 942 13.34 -51.42 39.84
N PHE A 943 13.72 -50.87 38.69
CA PHE A 943 13.22 -51.21 37.37
C PHE A 943 11.69 -51.11 37.20
N GLU A 944 11.05 -50.14 37.85
CA GLU A 944 9.62 -49.81 37.66
C GLU A 944 9.32 -49.37 36.21
N ASP A 945 8.29 -49.94 35.57
CA ASP A 945 8.05 -49.82 34.13
C ASP A 945 7.85 -48.35 33.67
N GLU A 946 7.11 -47.53 34.42
CA GLU A 946 6.89 -46.11 34.12
C GLU A 946 8.18 -45.29 34.28
N ALA A 947 8.93 -45.54 35.36
CA ALA A 947 10.20 -44.88 35.62
C ALA A 947 11.25 -45.24 34.56
N ILE A 948 11.30 -46.50 34.14
CA ILE A 948 12.16 -46.96 33.04
C ILE A 948 11.71 -46.36 31.71
N SER A 949 10.42 -46.33 31.42
CA SER A 949 9.90 -45.70 30.20
C SER A 949 10.28 -44.22 30.13
N PHE A 950 10.28 -43.52 31.26
CA PHE A 950 10.78 -42.15 31.35
C PHE A 950 12.31 -42.08 31.17
N LEU A 951 13.08 -42.95 31.83
CA LEU A 951 14.54 -43.02 31.70
C LEU A 951 15.00 -43.28 30.25
N LEU A 952 14.33 -44.18 29.55
CA LEU A 952 14.65 -44.47 28.15
C LEU A 952 14.36 -43.27 27.24
N LYS A 953 13.24 -42.57 27.47
CA LYS A 953 12.95 -41.31 26.77
C LYS A 953 14.00 -40.24 27.05
N THR A 954 14.45 -40.08 28.30
CA THR A 954 15.48 -39.06 28.62
C THR A 954 16.84 -39.39 28.02
N LYS A 955 17.12 -40.67 27.78
CA LYS A 955 18.35 -41.14 27.13
C LYS A 955 18.20 -41.36 25.62
N ASN A 956 17.05 -40.98 25.04
CA ASN A 956 16.68 -41.16 23.63
C ASN A 956 16.81 -42.61 23.11
N LEU A 957 16.63 -43.58 24.00
CA LEU A 957 16.65 -44.99 23.65
C LEU A 957 15.22 -45.44 23.39
N GLN A 958 15.03 -46.17 22.29
CA GLN A 958 13.73 -46.68 21.89
C GLN A 958 13.84 -48.15 21.51
N LEU A 959 12.86 -48.93 21.96
CA LEU A 959 12.70 -50.31 21.55
C LEU A 959 12.10 -50.35 20.15
N CYS A 960 12.61 -51.22 19.28
CA CYS A 960 11.94 -51.49 18.02
C CYS A 960 10.69 -52.36 18.25
N ASN A 961 9.75 -52.36 17.31
CA ASN A 961 8.49 -53.11 17.48
C ASN A 961 8.73 -54.61 17.74
N LYS A 962 9.76 -55.21 17.14
CA LYS A 962 10.12 -56.62 17.39
C LYS A 962 10.60 -56.86 18.82
N ASP A 963 11.30 -55.89 19.42
CA ASP A 963 11.76 -55.99 20.81
C ASP A 963 10.57 -55.81 21.78
N GLU A 964 9.62 -54.91 21.47
CA GLU A 964 8.38 -54.79 22.25
C GLU A 964 7.54 -56.06 22.20
N GLU A 965 7.38 -56.66 21.01
CA GLU A 965 6.71 -57.95 20.84
C GLU A 965 7.42 -59.07 21.62
N PHE A 966 8.75 -59.11 21.60
CA PHE A 966 9.55 -60.07 22.37
C PHE A 966 9.34 -59.90 23.88
N ILE A 967 9.39 -58.66 24.39
CA ILE A 967 9.11 -58.38 25.81
C ILE A 967 7.66 -58.74 26.15
N GLN A 968 6.70 -58.43 25.28
CA GLN A 968 5.30 -58.76 25.50
C GLN A 968 5.05 -60.28 25.46
N SER A 969 5.76 -61.04 24.65
CA SER A 969 5.74 -62.51 24.67
C SER A 969 6.38 -63.05 25.96
N ALA A 970 7.51 -62.46 26.38
CA ALA A 970 8.19 -62.87 27.60
C ALA A 970 7.38 -62.55 28.87
N PHE A 971 6.48 -61.56 28.87
CA PHE A 971 5.78 -61.08 30.08
C PHE A 971 4.21 -60.92 30.03
N GLY A 972 3.50 -60.88 28.88
CA GLY A 972 2.01 -60.94 28.64
C GLY A 972 1.08 -59.72 28.98
N PHE A 973 -0.07 -59.46 28.27
CA PHE A 973 -1.09 -58.39 28.57
C PHE A 973 -2.61 -58.78 28.41
N LYS A 974 -3.52 -58.15 29.19
CA LYS A 974 -5.03 -58.24 29.18
C LYS A 974 -5.70 -56.90 28.79
N LEU A 975 -6.88 -56.88 28.10
CA LEU A 975 -7.69 -55.66 27.81
C LEU A 975 -9.23 -55.96 27.68
N GLU A 976 -10.10 -55.08 28.20
CA GLU A 976 -11.59 -55.08 28.04
C GLU A 976 -12.10 -53.82 27.28
N ASN A 977 -13.25 -53.95 26.61
CA ASN A 977 -13.83 -53.15 25.50
C ASN A 977 -14.55 -51.82 25.85
N MET A 978 -14.70 -50.89 24.87
CA MET A 978 -16.01 -50.39 24.33
C MET A 978 -15.88 -49.38 23.16
N SER A 979 -16.61 -49.65 22.07
CA SER A 979 -17.02 -48.82 20.90
C SER A 979 -18.40 -48.17 21.14
N GLY A 980 -18.80 -46.95 20.73
CA GLY A 980 -19.11 -46.41 19.39
C GLY A 980 -20.62 -46.02 19.26
N GLY A 981 -20.99 -44.87 18.61
CA GLY A 981 -22.37 -44.64 18.05
C GLY A 981 -23.07 -43.24 18.08
N ASN A 982 -22.98 -42.49 16.97
CA ASN A 982 -23.92 -41.63 16.18
C ASN A 982 -25.20 -40.85 16.65
N VAL A 983 -25.28 -39.57 16.19
CA VAL A 983 -26.32 -38.79 15.41
C VAL A 983 -27.52 -38.04 16.07
N GLU A 984 -27.75 -36.83 15.51
CA GLU A 984 -28.78 -35.74 15.58
C GLU A 984 -30.22 -36.00 16.08
N GLU A 985 -30.88 -34.98 16.69
CA GLU A 985 -31.99 -34.16 16.12
C GLU A 985 -32.56 -33.15 17.17
N ASP A 986 -33.63 -32.44 16.80
CA ASP A 986 -33.87 -31.00 16.94
C ASP A 986 -34.95 -30.59 18.00
N ARG A 987 -35.10 -29.27 18.23
CA ARG A 987 -36.29 -28.49 18.73
C ARG A 987 -36.62 -28.23 20.23
N LYS A 988 -36.59 -26.91 20.51
CA LYS A 988 -37.66 -26.00 21.01
C LYS A 988 -37.98 -25.84 22.53
N LYS A 989 -37.94 -24.55 22.91
CA LYS A 989 -38.81 -23.78 23.86
C LYS A 989 -38.71 -24.14 25.35
N SER A 990 -38.84 -23.23 26.31
CA SER A 990 -38.78 -21.76 26.40
C SER A 990 -38.89 -21.39 27.88
N LYS A 991 -38.26 -20.25 28.22
CA LYS A 991 -38.76 -19.18 29.11
C LYS A 991 -38.53 -19.21 30.64
N THR A 992 -37.80 -18.16 31.07
CA THR A 992 -38.04 -17.22 32.22
C THR A 992 -37.80 -17.74 33.64
N LYS A 993 -37.30 -16.97 34.63
CA LYS A 993 -37.17 -15.52 34.94
C LYS A 993 -35.92 -15.41 35.87
N ASN A 994 -34.96 -14.52 35.66
CA ASN A 994 -34.91 -13.09 36.02
C ASN A 994 -34.87 -12.74 37.53
N VAL A 995 -33.90 -11.85 37.80
CA VAL A 995 -33.77 -10.77 38.80
C VAL A 995 -32.70 -11.05 39.88
N ASN A 996 -31.59 -10.33 40.12
CA ASN A 996 -31.04 -8.97 39.95
C ASN A 996 -30.65 -8.38 41.34
N LEU A 997 -29.73 -7.40 41.31
CA LEU A 997 -29.17 -6.55 42.39
C LEU A 997 -27.95 -7.14 43.14
N GLY A 998 -26.82 -6.46 43.30
CA GLY A 998 -26.46 -5.06 43.05
C GLY A 998 -25.66 -4.48 44.24
N ARG A 999 -24.69 -3.59 43.94
CA ARG A 999 -23.80 -2.79 44.84
C ARG A 999 -22.63 -3.57 45.46
N GLY A 1000 -21.38 -3.12 45.47
CA GLY A 1000 -20.80 -1.79 45.27
C GLY A 1000 -20.27 -1.24 46.58
N LYS A 1001 -18.94 -1.12 46.74
CA LYS A 1001 -18.25 -0.01 47.44
C LYS A 1001 -16.72 -0.16 47.46
N ARG A 1002 -16.05 0.90 47.00
CA ARG A 1002 -14.69 1.36 47.39
C ARG A 1002 -14.67 1.66 48.90
N THR A 1003 -13.57 1.47 49.63
CA THR A 1003 -12.44 2.40 49.96
C THR A 1003 -11.64 1.79 51.15
N PRO A 1004 -10.55 2.37 51.71
CA PRO A 1004 -9.62 3.43 51.26
C PRO A 1004 -8.12 3.07 51.44
N ALA A 1005 -7.27 4.01 51.03
CA ALA A 1005 -5.82 4.05 51.23
C ALA A 1005 -5.35 4.49 52.64
N LYS A 1006 -4.07 4.20 52.90
CA LYS A 1006 -3.01 4.97 53.61
C LYS A 1006 -2.40 4.42 54.93
N LYS A 1007 -1.05 4.49 54.93
CA LYS A 1007 -0.02 4.55 55.98
C LYS A 1007 0.46 3.23 56.59
N LYS A 1008 1.72 2.84 56.31
CA LYS A 1008 2.96 3.44 56.86
C LYS A 1008 4.08 3.34 55.84
#